data_AF-A0A1U7ZV06-F1
#
_entry.id   AF-A0A1U7ZV06-F1
#
_cell.length_a   1.000
_cell.length_b   1.000
_cell.length_c   1.000
_cell.angle_alpha   90.00
_cell.angle_beta   90.00
_cell.angle_gamma   90.00
#
_symmetry.space_group_name_H-M   'P 1'
#
loop_
_entity.id
_entity.type
_entity.pdbx_description
1 polymer ?
#
loop_
_entity_poly.entity_id
_entity_poly.type
_entity_poly.pdbx_seq_one_letter_code
_entity_poly.pdbx_strand_id
1 'polypeptide(L)'
;MSFLYLFFCSLFIAVHSQPPPPTGFFIDCGANKSSVIDGLTWSPDSEYVFSGVPRSVIIPESPYFVKTLSTLRSFPLEGRTQRKFCYVLPVTRNVTYLVRTTYFYGGVNGRDSPPVFDQVVDGTFWSIVNTKEDYARGKWSYYEGVFAATGKTMSVCVATNTYTDSDPFLSALEVVYLDNSLYNSTDFKKHGLNLIARSSFGYRGPTIKFPDDKFDRYWEPFGEISPPFQSLRELSVSGIWNLPPSKVFNTKLTFDQGNHSELQWPPRSLPASNYYIALYFADDHNGSLGNPRILNVAINGIEYYSNLNVISTGVVVFATKWPLSGLTKITLAPSSGSVLGPVINAGENFDVLPLGRRTVTRDVVSLVEVKRSLLNPPLDWNGDPCFPQQYSWTGVICAEGNRNQTRVVALNLTSMSLQGSLSPKIANLTALTDIWLGNNSLSGPIPDLSQLKMLKTLHLEDNQFSGEIPTLLGDIAYLHELFIQNNNLTGEVPHSLLVKSGLNLKTFGNQHLQTQTIFFQIFLCHPLSCVLTFVVMPFLYPLFFCSLFIVVYSQPSHPKGYFIDCGATELSVIDGREWLPDTNYVSAGVPKSINIPDIVPTLSTVRSFPLDGNTRRKFCYVVPVYRSAKYLVRTIYFYGGVNGKDSPPVFDQIVDGTFWSVVNTTEDYARNMSSYYEGVFLAAGKTLSVCIASNTYTNSDPFISALEVVLLGNSLYNSTDFGKYGLALVARNNFGYGGPIIKFPDDQFDRYWEPFGDSNPTIQSIRNVSVSGFWNLPPSKVFDTELISDQGKPMKLHWPPGPLPNSSYYIALYFADNRDTSTGNSRVLNISINGIEFYRNLNVTQAGVVVFATHWPLSGLTEIKLTPVIGSDVSPLINAGEVFDLLLLGGRTVTRDVVALEKMKNSLENPPLDWNGDPCLPRQYSWTGVTCSEGTRIRVVALNLSSLGLQGSLSPNIAKLTALTDIWLGNNTLTGSIPDLSQLKRLKTLHLEDNVFSGEVSPSLGDIDSLRELFIQNNNLTGEVPNSLKVKPGLNLKTSGNHFIVP
;
A
#
# COMPACT_ATOMS: atom_id res chain seq x y z
N MET A 1 46.50 38.32 -59.98
CA MET A 1 47.69 38.84 -59.25
C MET A 1 47.76 38.07 -57.95
N SER A 2 48.49 36.95 -57.91
CA SER A 2 49.94 36.85 -57.64
C SER A 2 50.27 36.94 -56.14
N PHE A 3 50.49 35.76 -55.56
CA PHE A 3 51.46 35.39 -54.52
C PHE A 3 52.28 36.48 -53.81
N LEU A 4 52.34 36.46 -52.46
CA LEU A 4 53.56 36.10 -51.71
C LEU A 4 53.30 35.83 -50.21
N TYR A 5 54.08 34.88 -49.70
CA TYR A 5 54.17 34.29 -48.36
C TYR A 5 54.77 35.22 -47.28
N LEU A 6 54.42 35.00 -46.01
CA LEU A 6 55.39 34.77 -44.93
C LEU A 6 54.77 33.99 -43.75
N PHE A 7 55.51 32.97 -43.34
CA PHE A 7 55.29 31.99 -42.27
C PHE A 7 55.11 32.60 -40.87
N PHE A 8 54.25 32.01 -40.04
CA PHE A 8 54.58 31.73 -38.63
C PHE A 8 53.92 30.43 -38.16
N CYS A 9 54.72 29.59 -37.50
CA CYS A 9 54.43 28.24 -37.00
C CYS A 9 53.11 28.11 -36.23
N SER A 10 52.28 27.15 -36.63
CA SER A 10 51.23 26.58 -35.79
C SER A 10 51.83 25.64 -34.75
N LEU A 11 51.98 26.14 -33.53
CA LEU A 11 52.04 25.30 -32.32
C LEU A 11 50.60 24.85 -32.04
N PHE A 12 50.24 23.62 -32.43
CA PHE A 12 49.02 22.99 -31.94
C PHE A 12 49.23 22.67 -30.45
N ILE A 13 48.86 23.60 -29.59
CA ILE A 13 48.51 23.25 -28.21
C ILE A 13 47.14 22.59 -28.32
N ALA A 14 47.11 21.26 -28.20
CA ALA A 14 45.88 20.53 -27.96
C ALA A 14 45.35 20.93 -26.56
N VAL A 15 44.63 22.04 -26.50
CA VAL A 15 43.78 22.37 -25.36
C VAL A 15 42.72 21.28 -25.33
N HIS A 16 42.83 20.34 -24.39
CA HIS A 16 41.77 19.38 -24.10
C HIS A 16 40.53 20.18 -23.66
N SER A 17 39.62 20.48 -24.60
CA SER A 17 38.32 21.02 -24.28
C SER A 17 37.53 19.95 -23.54
N GLN A 18 37.14 20.24 -22.29
CA GLN A 18 36.23 19.38 -21.53
C GLN A 18 34.94 19.13 -22.35
N PRO A 19 34.38 17.90 -22.32
CA PRO A 19 33.13 17.60 -23.02
C PRO A 19 32.01 18.53 -22.52
N PRO A 20 31.03 18.89 -23.38
CA PRO A 20 29.92 19.73 -22.97
C PRO A 20 29.13 19.06 -21.83
N PRO A 21 28.60 19.84 -20.87
CA PRO A 21 27.87 19.28 -19.74
C PRO A 21 26.62 18.52 -20.21
N PRO A 22 26.20 17.47 -19.48
CA PRO A 22 24.95 16.76 -19.72
C PRO A 22 23.77 17.74 -19.79
N THR A 23 22.89 17.50 -20.76
CA THR A 23 21.63 18.25 -20.86
C THR A 23 20.64 17.71 -19.82
N GLY A 24 20.17 18.55 -18.90
CA GLY A 24 19.27 18.11 -17.84
C GLY A 24 18.97 19.20 -16.83
N PHE A 25 18.22 18.84 -15.80
CA PHE A 25 17.96 19.67 -14.63
C PHE A 25 18.81 19.20 -13.47
N PHE A 26 19.59 20.11 -12.90
CA PHE A 26 20.39 19.88 -11.70
C PHE A 26 19.88 20.84 -10.64
N ILE A 27 19.14 20.33 -9.67
CA ILE A 27 18.38 21.13 -8.70
C ILE A 27 18.97 20.96 -7.32
N ASP A 28 19.37 22.08 -6.72
CA ASP A 28 19.82 22.18 -5.33
C ASP A 28 18.62 22.53 -4.44
N CYS A 29 18.15 21.56 -3.66
CA CYS A 29 16.88 21.66 -2.96
C CYS A 29 17.02 22.54 -1.73
N GLY A 30 16.20 23.60 -1.64
CA GLY A 30 16.26 24.57 -0.55
C GLY A 30 17.32 25.67 -0.71
N ALA A 31 18.14 25.62 -1.77
CA ALA A 31 19.07 26.71 -2.09
C ALA A 31 18.34 27.97 -2.55
N ASN A 32 18.96 29.13 -2.33
CA ASN A 32 18.45 30.44 -2.77
C ASN A 32 19.22 31.04 -3.95
N LYS A 33 20.33 30.43 -4.35
CA LYS A 33 21.23 30.89 -5.42
C LYS A 33 21.80 29.71 -6.17
N SER A 34 21.99 29.88 -7.47
CA SER A 34 22.65 28.88 -8.30
C SER A 34 24.12 28.72 -7.93
N SER A 35 24.67 27.52 -8.13
CA SER A 35 26.07 27.23 -7.91
C SER A 35 26.65 26.38 -9.05
N VAL A 36 27.97 26.46 -9.27
CA VAL A 36 28.66 25.61 -10.25
C VAL A 36 29.54 24.63 -9.49
N ILE A 37 29.28 23.34 -9.65
CA ILE A 37 29.94 22.23 -8.95
C ILE A 37 30.26 21.17 -9.99
N ASP A 38 31.52 20.70 -10.01
CA ASP A 38 32.02 19.72 -10.99
C ASP A 38 31.75 20.10 -12.47
N GLY A 39 31.70 21.40 -12.77
CA GLY A 39 31.40 21.91 -14.13
C GLY A 39 29.91 21.91 -14.50
N LEU A 40 29.03 21.54 -13.57
CA LEU A 40 27.57 21.54 -13.72
C LEU A 40 26.95 22.73 -12.99
N THR A 41 25.96 23.37 -13.61
CA THR A 41 25.19 24.47 -13.01
C THR A 41 23.98 23.93 -12.27
N TRP A 42 23.97 24.10 -10.96
CA TRP A 42 22.89 23.71 -10.07
C TRP A 42 21.98 24.90 -9.80
N SER A 43 20.68 24.73 -10.05
CA SER A 43 19.65 25.76 -9.90
C SER A 43 18.87 25.62 -8.58
N PRO A 44 18.41 26.73 -7.99
CA PRO A 44 17.43 26.70 -6.90
C PRO A 44 16.15 25.97 -7.29
N ASP A 45 15.48 25.41 -6.29
CA ASP A 45 14.39 24.48 -6.49
C ASP A 45 12.98 25.12 -6.52
N SER A 46 12.90 26.41 -6.19
CA SER A 46 11.66 27.18 -6.05
C SER A 46 10.80 27.26 -7.30
N GLU A 47 11.39 27.11 -8.49
CA GLU A 47 10.64 27.12 -9.76
C GLU A 47 9.94 25.78 -10.04
N TYR A 48 10.39 24.70 -9.39
CA TYR A 48 9.97 23.33 -9.69
C TYR A 48 9.08 22.73 -8.59
N VAL A 49 9.04 23.35 -7.40
CA VAL A 49 8.29 22.85 -6.23
C VAL A 49 7.33 23.90 -5.72
N PHE A 50 6.12 23.46 -5.36
CA PHE A 50 5.06 24.37 -4.91
C PHE A 50 5.04 24.60 -3.40
N SER A 51 5.48 23.61 -2.62
CA SER A 51 5.36 23.58 -1.17
C SER A 51 6.63 23.04 -0.52
N GLY A 52 6.68 23.03 0.82
CA GLY A 52 7.87 22.67 1.59
C GLY A 52 8.74 23.86 1.95
N VAL A 53 9.54 23.68 2.99
CA VAL A 53 10.33 24.71 3.65
C VAL A 53 11.82 24.46 3.37
N PRO A 54 12.57 25.45 2.86
CA PRO A 54 14.02 25.33 2.72
C PRO A 54 14.67 25.27 4.10
N ARG A 55 15.66 24.41 4.29
CA ARG A 55 16.43 24.26 5.53
C ARG A 55 17.91 24.21 5.23
N SER A 56 18.71 24.82 6.09
CA SER A 56 20.17 24.65 6.10
C SER A 56 20.54 23.42 6.91
N VAL A 57 21.58 22.71 6.48
CA VAL A 57 22.06 21.48 7.10
C VAL A 57 23.37 21.76 7.85
N ILE A 58 23.58 21.12 9.02
CA ILE A 58 24.85 21.24 9.74
C ILE A 58 25.88 20.37 9.03
N ILE A 59 26.95 21.00 8.55
CA ILE A 59 27.99 20.35 7.75
C ILE A 59 29.07 19.82 8.70
N PRO A 60 29.31 18.50 8.77
CA PRO A 60 30.48 17.97 9.47
C PRO A 60 31.76 18.32 8.71
N GLU A 61 32.88 18.51 9.41
CA GLU A 61 34.21 18.66 8.81
C GLU A 61 34.66 17.35 8.12
N SER A 62 34.06 17.03 6.97
CA SER A 62 34.31 15.81 6.21
C SER A 62 34.81 16.15 4.79
N PRO A 63 35.89 15.52 4.31
CA PRO A 63 36.43 15.75 2.96
C PRO A 63 35.51 15.22 1.84
N TYR A 64 34.42 14.51 2.17
CA TYR A 64 33.45 13.95 1.21
C TYR A 64 32.19 14.81 1.04
N PHE A 65 32.17 16.00 1.64
CA PHE A 65 31.04 16.92 1.56
C PHE A 65 31.00 17.66 0.22
N VAL A 66 29.83 17.67 -0.42
CA VAL A 66 29.57 18.43 -1.65
C VAL A 66 28.66 19.61 -1.33
N LYS A 67 28.95 20.78 -1.92
CA LYS A 67 28.26 22.04 -1.61
C LYS A 67 26.74 22.00 -1.81
N THR A 68 26.23 21.16 -2.73
CA THR A 68 24.79 20.88 -2.93
C THR A 68 24.09 20.23 -1.74
N LEU A 69 24.82 19.78 -0.72
CA LEU A 69 24.27 19.14 0.48
C LEU A 69 24.19 20.11 1.67
N SER A 70 24.47 21.40 1.45
CA SER A 70 24.39 22.44 2.49
C SER A 70 22.96 22.89 2.78
N THR A 71 22.03 22.56 1.87
CA THR A 71 20.60 22.85 1.97
C THR A 71 19.77 21.61 1.66
N LEU A 72 18.53 21.60 2.16
CA LEU A 72 17.50 20.66 1.76
C LEU A 72 16.13 21.35 1.74
N ARG A 73 15.17 20.75 1.04
CA ARG A 73 13.75 21.09 1.22
C ARG A 73 13.07 20.05 2.08
N SER A 74 12.43 20.50 3.15
CA SER A 74 11.65 19.70 4.10
C SER A 74 10.16 19.89 3.84
N PHE A 75 9.35 18.84 3.96
CA PHE A 75 7.92 18.87 3.69
C PHE A 75 7.11 18.63 4.97
N PRO A 76 6.58 19.69 5.61
CA PRO A 76 5.84 19.59 6.86
C PRO A 76 4.60 18.69 6.78
N LEU A 77 4.45 17.80 7.76
CA LEU A 77 3.33 16.85 7.80
C LEU A 77 1.98 17.48 8.21
N GLU A 78 2.00 18.54 9.02
CA GLU A 78 0.80 19.19 9.59
C GLU A 78 -0.20 18.20 10.25
N GLY A 79 0.32 17.12 10.86
CA GLY A 79 -0.50 16.08 11.50
C GLY A 79 -1.25 15.15 10.54
N ARG A 80 -1.00 15.22 9.22
CA ARG A 80 -1.65 14.37 8.22
C ARG A 80 -0.69 13.31 7.67
N THR A 81 -1.18 12.08 7.57
CA THR A 81 -0.46 10.94 6.96
C THR A 81 -0.99 10.71 5.53
N GLN A 82 -0.20 10.07 4.65
CA GLN A 82 -0.57 9.74 3.26
C GLN A 82 -0.67 10.93 2.28
N ARG A 83 0.28 11.88 2.38
CA ARG A 83 0.42 13.00 1.44
C ARG A 83 1.61 12.78 0.52
N LYS A 84 1.59 13.37 -0.68
CA LYS A 84 2.77 13.48 -1.53
C LYS A 84 3.09 14.92 -1.88
N PHE A 85 4.37 15.19 -2.02
CA PHE A 85 4.90 16.49 -2.40
C PHE A 85 5.81 16.30 -3.60
N CYS A 86 5.53 17.01 -4.68
CA CYS A 86 6.19 16.78 -5.96
C CYS A 86 6.92 18.01 -6.47
N TYR A 87 8.12 17.76 -6.99
CA TYR A 87 8.76 18.57 -8.02
C TYR A 87 8.09 18.28 -9.36
N VAL A 88 7.87 19.30 -10.18
CA VAL A 88 7.32 19.18 -11.53
C VAL A 88 8.26 19.86 -12.52
N LEU A 89 8.92 19.06 -13.35
CA LEU A 89 9.95 19.52 -14.26
C LEU A 89 9.45 19.51 -15.71
N PRO A 90 9.77 20.53 -16.52
CA PRO A 90 9.45 20.53 -17.94
C PRO A 90 10.34 19.53 -18.68
N VAL A 91 9.75 18.56 -19.38
CA VAL A 91 10.50 17.51 -20.10
C VAL A 91 9.94 17.30 -21.50
N THR A 92 10.71 16.63 -22.34
CA THR A 92 10.26 16.25 -23.68
C THR A 92 9.53 14.91 -23.61
N ARG A 93 8.34 14.85 -24.21
CA ARG A 93 7.52 13.63 -24.26
C ARG A 93 8.24 12.53 -25.04
N ASN A 94 8.11 11.29 -24.58
CA ASN A 94 8.72 10.07 -25.12
C ASN A 94 10.25 10.08 -25.12
N VAL A 95 10.84 10.88 -24.25
CA VAL A 95 12.28 10.88 -23.99
C VAL A 95 12.54 10.18 -22.66
N THR A 96 13.64 9.44 -22.61
CA THR A 96 14.10 8.73 -21.42
C THR A 96 15.00 9.64 -20.59
N TYR A 97 14.81 9.61 -19.27
CA TYR A 97 15.57 10.41 -18.33
C TYR A 97 16.14 9.53 -17.23
N LEU A 98 17.36 9.83 -16.84
CA LEU A 98 17.93 9.40 -15.57
C LEU A 98 17.41 10.37 -14.51
N VAL A 99 16.76 9.84 -13.48
CA VAL A 99 16.28 10.58 -12.33
C VAL A 99 17.10 10.15 -11.13
N ARG A 100 17.76 11.10 -10.46
CA ARG A 100 18.52 10.86 -9.24
C ARG A 100 18.02 11.76 -8.12
N THR A 101 17.69 11.15 -6.99
CA THR A 101 17.32 11.84 -5.75
C THR A 101 18.41 11.62 -4.72
N THR A 102 18.87 12.71 -4.12
CA THR A 102 19.96 12.71 -3.14
C THR A 102 19.47 13.24 -1.79
N TYR A 103 19.87 12.54 -0.73
CA TYR A 103 19.39 12.76 0.62
C TYR A 103 20.56 12.88 1.59
N PHE A 104 20.67 14.04 2.22
CA PHE A 104 21.60 14.31 3.31
C PHE A 104 20.84 15.03 4.43
N TYR A 105 20.61 14.35 5.56
CA TYR A 105 19.77 14.85 6.64
C TYR A 105 20.48 15.87 7.53
N GLY A 106 21.75 15.62 7.87
CA GLY A 106 22.62 16.45 8.72
C GLY A 106 21.97 17.21 9.89
N GLY A 107 21.06 16.55 10.62
CA GLY A 107 20.53 17.02 11.90
C GLY A 107 19.54 18.18 11.85
N VAL A 108 18.76 18.32 10.77
CA VAL A 108 17.75 19.40 10.68
C VAL A 108 16.74 19.32 11.82
N ASN A 109 16.59 20.44 12.57
CA ASN A 109 15.73 20.61 13.75
C ASN A 109 16.18 19.88 15.04
N GLY A 110 17.46 19.50 15.16
CA GLY A 110 17.99 18.92 16.42
C GLY A 110 17.49 17.51 16.73
N ARG A 111 17.12 16.75 15.69
CA ARG A 111 16.69 15.34 15.80
C ARG A 111 17.84 14.40 15.42
N ASP A 112 17.92 13.27 16.13
CA ASP A 112 19.02 12.30 15.98
C ASP A 112 18.80 11.22 14.90
N SER A 113 17.68 11.24 14.17
CA SER A 113 17.39 10.22 13.12
C SER A 113 16.59 10.78 11.94
N PRO A 114 16.97 10.44 10.69
CA PRO A 114 16.20 10.82 9.50
C PRO A 114 14.88 10.02 9.38
N PRO A 115 13.84 10.60 8.75
CA PRO A 115 12.58 9.91 8.47
C PRO A 115 12.69 8.86 7.37
N VAL A 116 11.74 7.92 7.38
CA VAL A 116 11.52 6.95 6.30
C VAL A 116 10.25 7.33 5.54
N PHE A 117 10.33 7.41 4.22
CA PHE A 117 9.23 7.84 3.36
C PHE A 117 9.34 7.20 1.98
N ASP A 118 8.30 7.31 1.17
CA ASP A 118 8.29 6.77 -0.19
C ASP A 118 8.75 7.83 -1.20
N GLN A 119 9.26 7.38 -2.34
CA GLN A 119 9.44 8.22 -3.52
C GLN A 119 8.64 7.69 -4.71
N VAL A 120 8.14 8.63 -5.51
CA VAL A 120 7.22 8.38 -6.63
C VAL A 120 7.70 9.17 -7.84
N VAL A 121 7.73 8.56 -9.01
CA VAL A 121 7.99 9.24 -10.28
C VAL A 121 6.77 9.09 -11.16
N ASP A 122 6.15 10.22 -11.50
CA ASP A 122 5.15 10.29 -12.54
C ASP A 122 3.93 9.35 -12.32
N GLY A 123 3.49 9.26 -11.06
CA GLY A 123 2.41 8.38 -10.59
C GLY A 123 2.84 6.94 -10.31
N THR A 124 4.10 6.60 -10.57
CA THR A 124 4.70 5.29 -10.33
C THR A 124 5.41 5.27 -8.98
N PHE A 125 5.07 4.30 -8.12
CA PHE A 125 5.87 4.04 -6.92
C PHE A 125 7.28 3.60 -7.33
N TRP A 126 8.30 4.30 -6.84
CA TRP A 126 9.68 4.06 -7.22
C TRP A 126 10.42 3.25 -6.14
N SER A 127 10.55 3.77 -4.92
CA SER A 127 11.16 3.04 -3.82
C SER A 127 10.82 3.64 -2.45
N ILE A 128 11.21 2.95 -1.39
CA ILE A 128 11.25 3.49 -0.03
C ILE A 128 12.61 4.15 0.18
N VAL A 129 12.61 5.38 0.68
CA VAL A 129 13.80 6.12 1.08
C VAL A 129 14.05 5.85 2.57
N ASN A 130 15.16 5.16 2.86
CA ASN A 130 15.66 4.95 4.21
C ASN A 130 17.15 5.28 4.25
N THR A 131 17.51 6.35 4.96
CA THR A 131 18.88 6.89 5.02
C THR A 131 19.51 6.78 6.41
N LYS A 132 18.88 6.02 7.32
CA LYS A 132 19.32 5.92 8.72
C LYS A 132 20.75 5.39 8.85
N GLU A 133 21.12 4.38 8.08
CA GLU A 133 22.46 3.77 8.11
C GLU A 133 23.53 4.71 7.56
N ASP A 134 23.28 5.36 6.42
CA ASP A 134 24.21 6.32 5.83
C ASP A 134 24.38 7.56 6.71
N TYR A 135 23.28 8.06 7.30
CA TYR A 135 23.32 9.14 8.28
C TYR A 135 24.19 8.78 9.50
N ALA A 136 24.04 7.58 10.06
CA ALA A 136 24.87 7.11 11.18
C ALA A 136 26.37 7.03 10.83
N ARG A 137 26.71 6.89 9.54
CA ARG A 137 28.09 6.92 9.03
C ARG A 137 28.56 8.30 8.57
N GLY A 138 27.73 9.34 8.72
CA GLY A 138 28.02 10.69 8.22
C GLY A 138 28.05 10.78 6.68
N LYS A 139 27.38 9.87 5.99
CA LYS A 139 27.28 9.82 4.52
C LYS A 139 25.92 10.30 4.04
N TRP A 140 25.85 10.64 2.75
CA TRP A 140 24.62 10.89 2.02
C TRP A 140 24.21 9.64 1.25
N SER A 141 22.91 9.51 0.98
CA SER A 141 22.35 8.44 0.15
C SER A 141 21.84 9.02 -1.17
N TYR A 142 21.89 8.22 -2.23
CA TYR A 142 21.19 8.53 -3.47
C TYR A 142 20.42 7.34 -3.99
N TYR A 143 19.36 7.64 -4.72
CA TYR A 143 18.56 6.69 -5.46
C TYR A 143 18.56 7.13 -6.91
N GLU A 144 18.77 6.19 -7.83
CA GLU A 144 18.80 6.47 -9.26
C GLU A 144 17.83 5.55 -10.00
N GLY A 145 17.07 6.11 -10.95
CA GLY A 145 16.15 5.36 -11.77
C GLY A 145 16.10 5.92 -13.19
N VAL A 146 15.58 5.11 -14.11
CA VAL A 146 15.43 5.47 -15.52
C VAL A 146 13.96 5.40 -15.90
N PHE A 147 13.43 6.52 -16.37
CA PHE A 147 12.01 6.69 -16.65
C PHE A 147 11.80 7.42 -17.97
N ALA A 148 10.82 6.97 -18.77
CA ALA A 148 10.38 7.72 -19.95
C ALA A 148 9.28 8.72 -19.57
N ALA A 149 9.45 9.96 -20.00
CA ALA A 149 8.44 10.99 -19.88
C ALA A 149 7.24 10.67 -20.80
N THR A 150 6.05 10.49 -20.25
CA THR A 150 4.85 10.24 -21.08
C THR A 150 4.09 11.51 -21.46
N GLY A 151 4.43 12.64 -20.81
CA GLY A 151 3.88 13.97 -21.04
C GLY A 151 4.96 15.03 -21.27
N LYS A 152 4.57 16.31 -21.18
CA LYS A 152 5.48 17.47 -21.28
C LYS A 152 6.11 17.86 -19.93
N THR A 153 5.74 17.16 -18.87
CA THR A 153 6.24 17.36 -17.53
C THR A 153 6.50 16.00 -16.89
N MET A 154 7.51 15.94 -16.03
CA MET A 154 7.79 14.78 -15.17
C MET A 154 7.65 15.23 -13.72
N SER A 155 6.87 14.51 -12.93
CA SER A 155 6.78 14.75 -11.49
C SER A 155 7.66 13.79 -10.71
N VAL A 156 8.49 14.30 -9.82
CA VAL A 156 9.29 13.52 -8.87
C VAL A 156 8.84 13.90 -7.47
N CYS A 157 8.33 12.94 -6.72
CA CYS A 157 7.65 13.19 -5.46
C CYS A 157 8.27 12.41 -4.31
N VAL A 158 8.21 13.00 -3.12
CA VAL A 158 8.31 12.29 -1.84
C VAL A 158 6.90 12.12 -1.27
N ALA A 159 6.62 10.98 -0.67
CA ALA A 159 5.30 10.64 -0.15
C ALA A 159 5.37 10.05 1.25
N THR A 160 4.47 10.47 2.12
CA THR A 160 4.43 10.05 3.51
C THR A 160 3.75 8.69 3.61
N ASN A 161 4.47 7.72 4.14
CA ASN A 161 3.97 6.38 4.35
C ASN A 161 3.65 6.17 5.84
N THR A 162 3.28 4.95 6.20
CA THR A 162 2.87 4.61 7.58
C THR A 162 4.02 4.65 8.58
N TYR A 163 5.28 4.61 8.11
CA TYR A 163 6.52 4.70 8.90
C TYR A 163 7.09 6.12 8.97
N THR A 164 6.50 7.08 8.24
CA THR A 164 6.98 8.47 8.26
C THR A 164 6.69 9.10 9.60
N ASP A 165 7.75 9.33 10.37
CA ASP A 165 7.76 9.83 11.76
C ASP A 165 8.23 11.29 11.87
N SER A 166 8.64 11.89 10.74
CA SER A 166 8.92 13.32 10.56
C SER A 166 8.85 13.73 9.09
N ASP A 167 8.92 15.03 8.85
CA ASP A 167 8.93 15.69 7.55
C ASP A 167 9.86 15.01 6.54
N PRO A 168 9.34 14.42 5.44
CA PRO A 168 10.15 14.01 4.31
C PRO A 168 10.98 15.17 3.79
N PHE A 169 12.10 14.86 3.14
CA PHE A 169 12.98 15.89 2.62
C PHE A 169 13.68 15.44 1.35
N LEU A 170 14.25 16.38 0.61
CA LEU A 170 15.12 16.14 -0.54
C LEU A 170 16.27 17.17 -0.53
N SER A 171 17.50 16.73 -0.77
CA SER A 171 18.69 17.60 -0.77
C SER A 171 19.09 18.01 -2.18
N ALA A 172 19.03 17.09 -3.14
CA ALA A 172 19.28 17.38 -4.55
C ALA A 172 18.44 16.49 -5.47
N LEU A 173 18.09 17.02 -6.63
CA LEU A 173 17.34 16.34 -7.68
C LEU A 173 17.99 16.55 -9.03
N GLU A 174 18.26 15.45 -9.72
CA GLU A 174 18.85 15.45 -11.05
C GLU A 174 17.91 14.75 -12.02
N VAL A 175 17.62 15.39 -13.16
CA VAL A 175 16.81 14.82 -14.25
C VAL A 175 17.58 15.01 -15.54
N VAL A 176 18.38 14.01 -15.89
CA VAL A 176 19.36 14.05 -16.97
C VAL A 176 18.79 13.39 -18.22
N TYR A 177 18.90 14.07 -19.36
CA TYR A 177 18.50 13.53 -20.66
C TYR A 177 19.34 12.29 -20.98
N LEU A 178 18.67 11.20 -21.31
CA LEU A 178 19.30 10.02 -21.87
C LEU A 178 18.95 9.90 -23.35
N ASP A 179 19.94 9.53 -24.15
CA ASP A 179 19.69 9.07 -25.52
C ASP A 179 18.72 7.89 -25.49
N ASN A 180 17.64 7.93 -26.28
CA ASN A 180 16.63 6.87 -26.31
C ASN A 180 17.16 5.51 -26.79
N SER A 181 18.38 5.47 -27.32
CA SER A 181 19.07 4.22 -27.56
C SER A 181 19.49 3.50 -26.26
N LEU A 182 19.79 4.23 -25.18
CA LEU A 182 20.13 3.63 -23.89
C LEU A 182 18.97 2.79 -23.32
N TYR A 183 19.32 1.59 -22.85
CA TYR A 183 18.46 0.60 -22.21
C TYR A 183 17.29 0.15 -23.11
N ASN A 184 17.49 0.12 -24.44
CA ASN A 184 16.48 -0.21 -25.44
C ASN A 184 15.78 -1.58 -25.29
N SER A 185 16.38 -2.51 -24.56
CA SER A 185 15.79 -3.79 -24.15
C SER A 185 14.61 -3.65 -23.18
N THR A 186 14.41 -2.46 -22.59
CA THR A 186 13.32 -2.16 -21.67
C THR A 186 12.18 -1.46 -22.40
N ASP A 187 10.97 -2.02 -22.32
CA ASP A 187 9.76 -1.34 -22.78
C ASP A 187 9.38 -0.23 -21.79
N PHE A 188 9.95 0.96 -21.98
CA PHE A 188 9.71 2.14 -21.14
C PHE A 188 8.29 2.71 -21.25
N LYS A 189 7.42 2.14 -22.11
CA LYS A 189 5.98 2.43 -22.06
C LYS A 189 5.25 1.66 -20.96
N LYS A 190 5.89 0.61 -20.43
CA LYS A 190 5.32 -0.28 -19.40
C LYS A 190 6.15 -0.36 -18.14
N HIS A 191 7.45 -0.07 -18.21
CA HIS A 191 8.36 -0.24 -17.08
C HIS A 191 9.27 0.98 -16.88
N GLY A 192 9.68 1.21 -15.64
CA GLY A 192 10.86 2.00 -15.28
C GLY A 192 11.97 1.08 -14.79
N LEU A 193 13.17 1.62 -14.61
CA LEU A 193 14.29 0.91 -14.00
C LEU A 193 14.69 1.59 -12.70
N ASN A 194 14.96 0.82 -11.66
CA ASN A 194 15.48 1.30 -10.38
C ASN A 194 16.89 0.74 -10.17
N LEU A 195 17.90 1.59 -10.09
CA LEU A 195 19.29 1.17 -9.98
C LEU A 195 19.53 0.45 -8.65
N ILE A 196 20.10 -0.74 -8.75
CA ILE A 196 20.53 -1.54 -7.61
C ILE A 196 22.02 -1.38 -7.36
N ALA A 197 22.83 -1.48 -8.41
CA ALA A 197 24.27 -1.27 -8.37
C ALA A 197 24.79 -0.93 -9.76
N ARG A 198 25.77 -0.03 -9.84
CA ARG A 198 26.58 0.24 -11.03
C ARG A 198 28.05 0.25 -10.61
N SER A 199 28.82 -0.70 -11.14
CA SER A 199 30.19 -0.94 -10.67
C SER A 199 31.20 -0.96 -11.80
N SER A 200 32.36 -0.37 -11.54
CA SER A 200 33.59 -0.49 -12.31
C SER A 200 34.50 -1.52 -11.64
N PHE A 201 34.71 -2.66 -12.30
CA PHE A 201 35.47 -3.78 -11.77
C PHE A 201 36.98 -3.58 -11.98
N GLY A 202 37.76 -3.81 -10.92
CA GLY A 202 39.22 -3.73 -11.00
C GLY A 202 39.79 -2.31 -10.85
N TYR A 203 38.97 -1.36 -10.39
CA TYR A 203 39.27 0.05 -10.18
C TYR A 203 39.28 0.39 -8.67
N ARG A 204 40.17 1.30 -8.22
CA ARG A 204 40.22 1.82 -6.83
C ARG A 204 40.30 3.36 -6.72
N GLY A 205 40.03 4.08 -7.81
CA GLY A 205 39.96 5.54 -7.75
C GLY A 205 38.61 6.06 -7.25
N PRO A 206 38.38 7.38 -7.26
CA PRO A 206 37.08 7.96 -6.90
C PRO A 206 36.00 7.56 -7.92
N THR A 207 34.73 7.55 -7.50
CA THR A 207 33.57 7.27 -8.38
C THR A 207 33.72 7.96 -9.74
N ILE A 208 33.65 7.17 -10.82
CA ILE A 208 33.73 7.71 -12.18
C ILE A 208 32.35 8.27 -12.52
N LYS A 209 32.31 9.56 -12.87
CA LYS A 209 31.11 10.34 -13.18
C LYS A 209 31.49 11.46 -14.17
N PHE A 210 30.66 12.46 -14.41
CA PHE A 210 31.03 13.60 -15.25
C PHE A 210 32.34 14.26 -14.73
N PRO A 211 33.30 14.63 -15.61
CA PRO A 211 33.25 14.69 -17.08
C PRO A 211 33.59 13.38 -17.81
N ASP A 212 33.97 12.31 -17.11
CA ASP A 212 34.34 11.04 -17.74
C ASP A 212 33.12 10.31 -18.31
N ASP A 213 31.96 10.38 -17.65
CA ASP A 213 30.68 9.88 -18.16
C ASP A 213 29.79 11.05 -18.63
N LYS A 214 29.44 11.06 -19.93
CA LYS A 214 28.65 12.13 -20.56
C LYS A 214 27.21 12.25 -20.04
N PHE A 215 26.69 11.22 -19.37
CA PHE A 215 25.35 11.19 -18.76
C PHE A 215 25.41 11.35 -17.23
N ASP A 216 26.61 11.60 -16.69
CA ASP A 216 26.87 11.68 -15.24
C ASP A 216 26.40 10.46 -14.45
N ARG A 217 26.49 9.25 -15.03
CA ARG A 217 26.22 8.00 -14.29
C ARG A 217 27.31 7.72 -13.28
N TYR A 218 26.94 7.34 -12.06
CA TYR A 218 27.90 7.04 -11.00
C TYR A 218 28.38 5.59 -11.11
N TRP A 219 29.65 5.40 -11.50
CA TRP A 219 30.30 4.10 -11.57
C TRP A 219 31.17 3.89 -10.33
N GLU A 220 30.71 3.02 -9.43
CA GLU A 220 31.38 2.76 -8.15
C GLU A 220 32.51 1.74 -8.30
N PRO A 221 33.68 1.96 -7.69
CA PRO A 221 34.77 0.99 -7.72
C PRO A 221 34.39 -0.34 -7.04
N PHE A 222 34.74 -1.48 -7.63
CA PHE A 222 34.49 -2.81 -7.06
C PHE A 222 35.67 -3.78 -7.31
N GLY A 223 36.11 -4.49 -6.26
CA GLY A 223 37.12 -5.55 -6.32
C GLY A 223 38.58 -5.10 -6.12
N GLU A 224 39.52 -6.02 -6.33
CA GLU A 224 40.98 -5.76 -6.17
C GLU A 224 41.58 -5.01 -7.37
N ILE A 225 42.73 -4.33 -7.15
CA ILE A 225 43.35 -3.43 -8.15
C ILE A 225 43.89 -4.24 -9.34
N SER A 226 43.46 -3.87 -10.55
CA SER A 226 44.10 -4.31 -11.79
C SER A 226 44.96 -3.18 -12.39
N PRO A 227 46.12 -3.48 -13.03
CA PRO A 227 46.91 -2.46 -13.69
C PRO A 227 46.13 -1.86 -14.87
N PRO A 228 46.03 -0.51 -14.98
CA PRO A 228 45.35 0.12 -16.10
C PRO A 228 46.14 -0.11 -17.41
N PHE A 229 45.43 -0.40 -18.49
CA PHE A 229 46.04 -0.57 -19.82
C PHE A 229 45.65 0.59 -20.75
N GLN A 230 46.51 0.92 -21.72
CA GLN A 230 46.23 1.96 -22.71
C GLN A 230 45.22 1.46 -23.76
N SER A 231 43.93 1.68 -23.53
CA SER A 231 42.95 1.63 -24.62
C SER A 231 43.03 2.95 -25.42
N LEU A 232 43.90 3.00 -26.42
CA LEU A 232 44.09 4.15 -27.32
C LEU A 232 43.23 4.08 -28.60
N ARG A 233 42.18 3.26 -28.64
CA ARG A 233 41.21 3.28 -29.75
C ARG A 233 39.84 3.71 -29.24
N GLU A 234 39.26 4.70 -29.91
CA GLU A 234 37.83 4.97 -29.83
C GLU A 234 37.08 3.64 -30.04
N LEU A 235 36.30 3.24 -29.04
CA LEU A 235 35.38 2.10 -29.12
C LEU A 235 34.28 2.45 -30.13
N SER A 236 34.59 2.41 -31.44
CA SER A 236 33.61 2.58 -32.51
C SER A 236 32.96 1.23 -32.81
N VAL A 237 31.98 0.84 -32.00
CA VAL A 237 31.19 -0.36 -32.28
C VAL A 237 29.72 0.01 -32.36
N SER A 238 29.22 0.05 -33.59
CA SER A 238 27.80 0.09 -33.90
C SER A 238 27.07 -1.03 -33.16
N GLY A 239 26.10 -0.70 -32.30
CA GLY A 239 25.18 -1.67 -31.69
C GLY A 239 25.22 -1.81 -30.16
N ILE A 240 26.04 -1.02 -29.44
CA ILE A 240 26.08 -1.06 -27.97
C ILE A 240 25.42 0.21 -27.43
N TRP A 241 24.24 0.04 -26.87
CA TRP A 241 23.38 1.17 -26.59
C TRP A 241 23.53 1.75 -25.17
N ASN A 242 24.32 1.12 -24.28
CA ASN A 242 24.55 1.52 -22.88
C ASN A 242 26.03 1.79 -22.49
N LEU A 243 26.91 2.01 -23.47
CA LEU A 243 28.38 2.04 -23.29
C LEU A 243 28.85 2.79 -22.02
N PRO A 244 29.55 2.11 -21.09
CA PRO A 244 30.33 2.74 -20.04
C PRO A 244 31.39 3.68 -20.64
N PRO A 245 31.85 4.71 -19.88
CA PRO A 245 32.91 5.59 -20.34
C PRO A 245 34.24 4.84 -20.44
N SER A 246 35.15 5.30 -21.32
CA SER A 246 36.44 4.62 -21.57
C SER A 246 37.25 4.35 -20.30
N LYS A 247 37.14 5.23 -19.30
CA LYS A 247 37.81 5.09 -17.99
C LYS A 247 37.36 3.84 -17.21
N VAL A 248 36.11 3.39 -17.39
CA VAL A 248 35.60 2.14 -16.80
C VAL A 248 36.18 0.92 -17.53
N PHE A 249 36.34 1.00 -18.85
CA PHE A 249 36.92 -0.10 -19.64
C PHE A 249 38.43 -0.28 -19.48
N ASN A 250 39.15 0.74 -19.02
CA ASN A 250 40.60 0.68 -18.80
C ASN A 250 41.01 -0.20 -17.60
N THR A 251 40.04 -0.70 -16.82
CA THR A 251 40.25 -1.62 -15.70
C THR A 251 39.41 -2.89 -15.88
N LYS A 252 39.85 -3.98 -15.26
CA LYS A 252 39.16 -5.28 -15.31
C LYS A 252 39.49 -6.13 -14.10
N LEU A 253 38.56 -6.93 -13.60
CA LEU A 253 38.91 -8.07 -12.73
C LEU A 253 39.34 -9.24 -13.60
N THR A 254 40.54 -9.76 -13.36
CA THR A 254 41.09 -10.97 -13.98
C THR A 254 41.05 -12.12 -12.99
N PHE A 255 40.74 -13.32 -13.47
CA PHE A 255 40.79 -14.52 -12.65
C PHE A 255 41.81 -15.53 -13.20
N ASP A 256 42.36 -16.36 -12.31
CA ASP A 256 43.42 -17.32 -12.61
C ASP A 256 42.99 -18.39 -13.63
N GLN A 257 43.97 -18.94 -14.35
CA GLN A 257 43.74 -19.99 -15.33
C GLN A 257 43.39 -21.32 -14.63
N GLY A 258 42.25 -21.90 -15.01
CA GLY A 258 41.90 -23.30 -14.68
C GLY A 258 40.77 -23.50 -13.66
N ASN A 259 40.20 -22.46 -13.07
CA ASN A 259 39.08 -22.60 -12.11
C ASN A 259 37.87 -21.73 -12.47
N HIS A 260 36.68 -22.25 -12.21
CA HIS A 260 35.44 -21.47 -12.23
C HIS A 260 35.57 -20.33 -11.20
N SER A 261 35.30 -19.10 -11.63
CA SER A 261 35.42 -17.93 -10.77
C SER A 261 34.03 -17.41 -10.43
N GLU A 262 33.70 -17.38 -9.14
CA GLU A 262 32.44 -16.85 -8.63
C GLU A 262 32.63 -15.44 -8.08
N LEU A 263 31.80 -14.52 -8.56
CA LEU A 263 31.70 -13.15 -8.09
C LEU A 263 30.31 -12.93 -7.49
N GLN A 264 30.24 -12.59 -6.21
CA GLN A 264 29.00 -12.15 -5.59
C GLN A 264 28.77 -10.67 -5.88
N TRP A 265 27.85 -10.36 -6.79
CA TRP A 265 27.50 -8.99 -7.16
C TRP A 265 26.04 -8.91 -7.62
N PRO A 266 25.25 -7.93 -7.12
CA PRO A 266 25.64 -6.86 -6.20
C PRO A 266 25.95 -7.37 -4.78
N PRO A 267 26.64 -6.59 -3.92
CA PRO A 267 27.07 -7.03 -2.60
C PRO A 267 25.91 -7.21 -1.60
N ARG A 268 24.67 -6.96 -2.02
CA ARG A 268 23.45 -7.07 -1.21
C ARG A 268 22.50 -8.12 -1.77
N SER A 269 21.72 -8.72 -0.89
CA SER A 269 20.65 -9.65 -1.26
C SER A 269 19.55 -8.92 -2.04
N LEU A 270 19.08 -9.54 -3.12
CA LEU A 270 18.02 -9.02 -3.97
C LEU A 270 16.66 -9.57 -3.51
N PRO A 271 15.61 -8.72 -3.34
CA PRO A 271 14.26 -9.23 -3.17
C PRO A 271 13.80 -10.03 -4.39
N ALA A 272 12.76 -10.85 -4.23
CA ALA A 272 12.17 -11.59 -5.35
C ALA A 272 11.51 -10.61 -6.34
N SER A 273 12.19 -10.31 -7.45
CA SER A 273 11.71 -9.38 -8.49
C SER A 273 12.30 -9.71 -9.86
N ASN A 274 11.82 -9.02 -10.89
CA ASN A 274 12.43 -9.05 -12.21
C ASN A 274 13.57 -8.04 -12.27
N TYR A 275 14.79 -8.52 -12.50
CA TYR A 275 15.95 -7.65 -12.63
C TYR A 275 16.37 -7.51 -14.08
N TYR A 276 16.89 -6.33 -14.40
CA TYR A 276 17.63 -6.02 -15.61
C TYR A 276 19.12 -5.95 -15.26
N ILE A 277 19.90 -6.92 -15.72
CA ILE A 277 21.34 -6.99 -15.46
C ILE A 277 22.07 -6.78 -16.77
N ALA A 278 23.09 -5.93 -16.78
CA ALA A 278 24.04 -5.70 -17.86
C ALA A 278 25.48 -5.92 -17.37
N LEU A 279 26.21 -6.83 -18.01
CA LEU A 279 27.63 -7.11 -17.72
C LEU A 279 28.49 -6.71 -18.92
N TYR A 280 29.66 -6.15 -18.65
CA TYR A 280 30.53 -5.53 -19.66
C TYR A 280 31.92 -6.16 -19.65
N PHE A 281 32.40 -6.51 -20.86
CA PHE A 281 33.65 -7.24 -21.08
C PHE A 281 34.47 -6.59 -22.20
N ALA A 282 35.75 -6.33 -21.94
CA ALA A 282 36.74 -5.81 -22.87
C ALA A 282 38.15 -6.21 -22.41
N ASP A 283 39.03 -6.51 -23.36
CA ASP A 283 40.40 -6.93 -23.08
C ASP A 283 41.37 -6.44 -24.17
N ASP A 284 42.54 -5.93 -23.82
CA ASP A 284 43.53 -5.34 -24.74
C ASP A 284 44.27 -6.34 -25.65
N HIS A 285 43.95 -7.63 -25.52
CA HIS A 285 44.62 -8.69 -26.26
C HIS A 285 44.08 -8.82 -27.69
N ASN A 286 44.99 -8.95 -28.66
CA ASN A 286 44.63 -9.15 -30.06
C ASN A 286 44.52 -10.67 -30.35
N GLY A 287 43.30 -11.21 -30.39
CA GLY A 287 43.05 -12.66 -30.54
C GLY A 287 43.68 -13.31 -31.78
N SER A 288 44.08 -12.52 -32.78
CA SER A 288 44.80 -12.93 -33.98
C SER A 288 46.30 -13.26 -33.75
N LEU A 289 46.84 -13.04 -32.54
CA LEU A 289 48.21 -13.41 -32.12
C LEU A 289 48.30 -14.76 -31.39
N GLY A 290 47.21 -15.55 -31.33
CA GLY A 290 47.24 -16.95 -30.85
C GLY A 290 46.85 -17.19 -29.38
N ASN A 291 46.42 -16.17 -28.63
CA ASN A 291 45.98 -16.29 -27.23
C ASN A 291 44.52 -15.83 -27.04
N PRO A 292 43.50 -16.57 -27.53
CA PRO A 292 42.10 -16.18 -27.40
C PRO A 292 41.62 -16.25 -25.92
N ARG A 293 40.76 -15.31 -25.53
CA ARG A 293 40.02 -15.36 -24.25
C ARG A 293 38.56 -15.66 -24.53
N ILE A 294 38.15 -16.88 -24.18
CA ILE A 294 36.79 -17.37 -24.41
C ILE A 294 36.20 -17.80 -23.06
N LEU A 295 35.02 -17.30 -22.69
CA LEU A 295 34.41 -17.62 -21.40
C LEU A 295 32.89 -17.92 -21.49
N ASN A 296 32.40 -18.71 -20.54
CA ASN A 296 30.98 -18.89 -20.27
C ASN A 296 30.57 -17.99 -19.10
N VAL A 297 29.35 -17.46 -19.16
CA VAL A 297 28.76 -16.62 -18.11
C VAL A 297 27.52 -17.31 -17.58
N ALA A 298 27.48 -17.54 -16.27
CA ALA A 298 26.29 -18.01 -15.57
C ALA A 298 25.91 -17.05 -14.43
N ILE A 299 24.62 -16.94 -14.14
CA ILE A 299 24.10 -16.19 -12.99
C ILE A 299 23.25 -17.16 -12.16
N ASN A 300 23.57 -17.29 -10.87
CA ASN A 300 22.94 -18.25 -9.96
C ASN A 300 22.91 -19.70 -10.49
N GLY A 301 23.99 -20.12 -11.17
CA GLY A 301 24.13 -21.46 -11.73
C GLY A 301 23.42 -21.70 -13.07
N ILE A 302 22.70 -20.71 -13.61
CA ILE A 302 22.09 -20.78 -14.95
C ILE A 302 23.06 -20.18 -15.96
N GLU A 303 23.47 -20.95 -16.97
CA GLU A 303 24.33 -20.47 -18.05
C GLU A 303 23.55 -19.58 -19.02
N TYR A 304 24.04 -18.36 -19.24
CA TYR A 304 23.40 -17.33 -20.05
C TYR A 304 24.14 -17.04 -21.35
N TYR A 305 25.45 -17.27 -21.35
CA TYR A 305 26.26 -17.15 -22.55
C TYR A 305 27.31 -18.24 -22.56
N SER A 306 27.46 -18.91 -23.70
CA SER A 306 28.51 -19.90 -23.93
C SER A 306 29.48 -19.41 -25.00
N ASN A 307 30.76 -19.68 -24.79
CA ASN A 307 31.84 -19.37 -25.73
C ASN A 307 31.97 -17.86 -26.09
N LEU A 308 31.93 -16.99 -25.09
CA LEU A 308 32.13 -15.53 -25.27
C LEU A 308 33.58 -15.21 -25.61
N ASN A 309 33.84 -14.82 -26.86
CA ASN A 309 35.15 -14.32 -27.28
C ASN A 309 35.33 -12.84 -26.89
N VAL A 310 36.24 -12.56 -25.96
CA VAL A 310 36.52 -11.19 -25.46
C VAL A 310 37.65 -10.56 -26.29
N ILE A 311 37.39 -9.38 -26.88
CA ILE A 311 38.31 -8.68 -27.80
C ILE A 311 38.55 -7.21 -27.41
N SER A 312 39.57 -6.58 -28.00
CA SER A 312 40.04 -5.22 -27.69
C SER A 312 39.17 -4.07 -28.18
N THR A 313 38.26 -4.33 -29.11
CA THR A 313 37.19 -3.38 -29.46
C THR A 313 36.02 -3.41 -28.48
N GLY A 314 36.07 -4.30 -27.49
CA GLY A 314 35.03 -4.49 -26.47
C GLY A 314 33.79 -5.24 -26.96
N VAL A 315 33.23 -6.02 -26.03
CA VAL A 315 31.80 -6.21 -25.75
C VAL A 315 31.14 -7.55 -26.11
N VAL A 316 30.53 -8.15 -25.08
CA VAL A 316 29.14 -8.66 -25.11
C VAL A 316 28.39 -8.11 -23.91
N VAL A 317 27.17 -7.61 -24.13
CA VAL A 317 26.22 -7.15 -23.10
C VAL A 317 25.08 -8.15 -23.03
N PHE A 318 24.93 -8.79 -21.88
CA PHE A 318 23.75 -9.58 -21.58
C PHE A 318 22.72 -8.68 -20.91
N ALA A 319 21.48 -8.64 -21.38
CA ALA A 319 20.42 -7.77 -20.87
C ALA A 319 19.13 -8.58 -20.78
N THR A 320 18.76 -9.02 -19.58
CA THR A 320 17.58 -9.87 -19.44
C THR A 320 16.74 -9.53 -18.24
N LYS A 321 15.43 -9.77 -18.38
CA LYS A 321 14.42 -9.64 -17.35
C LYS A 321 14.10 -11.02 -16.77
N TRP A 322 14.57 -11.31 -15.55
CA TRP A 322 14.30 -12.61 -14.90
C TRP A 322 14.00 -12.48 -13.41
N PRO A 323 13.18 -13.39 -12.85
CA PRO A 323 12.95 -13.48 -11.42
C PRO A 323 14.24 -13.91 -10.73
N LEU A 324 14.86 -13.01 -9.97
CA LEU A 324 15.96 -13.33 -9.06
C LEU A 324 15.51 -13.06 -7.62
N SER A 325 16.10 -13.79 -6.68
CA SER A 325 15.95 -13.57 -5.24
C SER A 325 17.22 -14.01 -4.53
N GLY A 326 17.58 -13.35 -3.43
CA GLY A 326 18.74 -13.70 -2.64
C GLY A 326 20.05 -13.10 -3.15
N LEU A 327 21.17 -13.68 -2.72
CA LEU A 327 22.50 -13.28 -3.16
C LEU A 327 22.70 -13.67 -4.63
N THR A 328 23.12 -12.72 -5.46
CA THR A 328 23.40 -12.98 -6.88
C THR A 328 24.85 -13.39 -7.06
N LYS A 329 25.06 -14.58 -7.62
CA LYS A 329 26.37 -15.12 -7.97
C LYS A 329 26.55 -15.07 -9.48
N ILE A 330 27.57 -14.34 -9.94
CA ILE A 330 28.05 -14.36 -11.32
C ILE A 330 29.20 -15.36 -11.40
N THR A 331 29.02 -16.41 -12.17
CA THR A 331 30.07 -17.41 -12.44
C THR A 331 30.65 -17.16 -13.82
N LEU A 332 31.96 -16.96 -13.88
CA LEU A 332 32.72 -16.85 -15.12
C LEU A 332 33.65 -18.07 -15.24
N ALA A 333 33.56 -18.78 -16.35
CA ALA A 333 34.33 -20.00 -16.58
C ALA A 333 35.07 -19.92 -17.93
N PRO A 334 36.35 -20.31 -18.03
CA PRO A 334 37.01 -20.42 -19.32
C PRO A 334 36.36 -21.51 -20.19
N SER A 335 36.11 -21.23 -21.47
CA SER A 335 35.57 -22.21 -22.43
C SER A 335 36.68 -23.05 -23.07
N SER A 336 36.30 -24.15 -23.72
CA SER A 336 37.25 -25.00 -24.47
C SER A 336 37.98 -24.19 -25.55
N GLY A 337 39.31 -24.08 -25.44
CA GLY A 337 40.14 -23.32 -26.37
C GLY A 337 40.53 -21.91 -25.88
N SER A 338 40.10 -21.47 -24.70
CA SER A 338 40.61 -20.24 -24.08
C SER A 338 42.04 -20.45 -23.57
N VAL A 339 42.95 -19.56 -23.95
CA VAL A 339 44.34 -19.54 -23.48
C VAL A 339 44.51 -18.64 -22.26
N LEU A 340 43.55 -17.75 -21.99
CA LEU A 340 43.57 -16.81 -20.87
C LEU A 340 42.36 -17.05 -19.94
N GLY A 341 42.47 -16.66 -18.66
CA GLY A 341 41.37 -16.79 -17.67
C GLY A 341 40.15 -15.93 -18.00
N PRO A 342 39.06 -15.94 -17.22
CA PRO A 342 37.95 -15.01 -17.44
C PRO A 342 38.29 -13.57 -17.00
N VAL A 343 37.55 -12.59 -17.53
CA VAL A 343 37.62 -11.16 -17.14
C VAL A 343 36.24 -10.55 -17.00
N ILE A 344 36.13 -9.41 -16.32
CA ILE A 344 34.94 -8.54 -16.32
C ILE A 344 35.35 -7.09 -16.04
N ASN A 345 34.75 -6.11 -16.73
CA ASN A 345 35.13 -4.69 -16.63
C ASN A 345 34.10 -3.86 -15.87
N ALA A 346 32.80 -4.12 -16.09
CA ALA A 346 31.75 -3.38 -15.41
C ALA A 346 30.45 -4.17 -15.27
N GLY A 347 29.54 -3.68 -14.43
CA GLY A 347 28.20 -4.24 -14.27
C GLY A 347 27.17 -3.17 -13.91
N GLU A 348 25.95 -3.30 -14.44
CA GLU A 348 24.75 -2.56 -14.01
C GLU A 348 23.61 -3.51 -13.68
N ASN A 349 22.96 -3.30 -12.55
CA ASN A 349 21.82 -4.10 -12.12
C ASN A 349 20.69 -3.14 -11.74
N PHE A 350 19.51 -3.37 -12.31
CA PHE A 350 18.31 -2.60 -12.02
C PHE A 350 17.16 -3.54 -11.66
N ASP A 351 16.33 -3.13 -10.71
CA ASP A 351 15.00 -3.69 -10.50
C ASP A 351 14.03 -3.11 -11.54
N VAL A 352 13.24 -3.96 -12.19
CA VAL A 352 12.30 -3.55 -13.26
C VAL A 352 10.95 -3.19 -12.65
N LEU A 353 10.68 -1.89 -12.57
CA LEU A 353 9.46 -1.37 -11.97
C LEU A 353 8.30 -1.36 -12.96
N PRO A 354 7.12 -1.91 -12.63
CA PRO A 354 5.92 -1.69 -13.42
C PRO A 354 5.49 -0.22 -13.32
N LEU A 355 5.23 0.44 -14.44
CA LEU A 355 4.76 1.83 -14.42
C LEU A 355 3.38 1.92 -13.76
N GLY A 356 3.24 2.92 -12.91
CA GLY A 356 1.97 3.29 -12.30
C GLY A 356 0.98 3.78 -13.34
N ARG A 357 -0.30 3.66 -13.00
CA ARG A 357 -1.36 4.29 -13.79
C ARG A 357 -1.31 5.81 -13.62
N ARG A 358 -1.99 6.52 -14.52
CA ARG A 358 -2.09 7.98 -14.48
C ARG A 358 -3.53 8.44 -14.58
N THR A 359 -3.77 9.62 -14.04
CA THR A 359 -5.02 10.33 -14.23
C THR A 359 -5.10 10.82 -15.68
N VAL A 360 -6.30 10.80 -16.25
CA VAL A 360 -6.51 11.35 -17.59
C VAL A 360 -6.04 12.80 -17.65
N THR A 361 -5.23 13.13 -18.66
CA THR A 361 -4.58 14.45 -18.81
C THR A 361 -5.56 15.61 -18.73
N ARG A 362 -6.78 15.46 -19.27
CA ARG A 362 -7.82 16.49 -19.17
C ARG A 362 -8.19 16.81 -17.72
N ASP A 363 -8.31 15.79 -16.87
CA ASP A 363 -8.68 15.98 -15.48
C ASP A 363 -7.51 16.63 -14.71
N VAL A 364 -6.27 16.20 -15.00
CA VAL A 364 -5.05 16.83 -14.44
C VAL A 364 -4.99 18.32 -14.77
N VAL A 365 -5.10 18.67 -16.05
CA VAL A 365 -5.05 20.08 -16.49
C VAL A 365 -6.15 20.90 -15.85
N SER A 366 -7.36 20.34 -15.75
CA SER A 366 -8.50 21.04 -15.17
C SER A 366 -8.33 21.29 -13.67
N LEU A 367 -7.82 20.32 -12.90
CA LEU A 367 -7.53 20.51 -11.48
C LEU A 367 -6.36 21.45 -11.24
N VAL A 368 -5.36 21.48 -12.12
CA VAL A 368 -4.28 22.49 -12.04
C VAL A 368 -4.82 23.90 -12.26
N GLU A 369 -5.81 24.08 -13.13
CA GLU A 369 -6.49 25.38 -13.29
C GLU A 369 -7.36 25.75 -12.08
N VAL A 370 -8.03 24.77 -11.46
CA VAL A 370 -8.73 24.98 -10.18
C VAL A 370 -7.73 25.37 -9.09
N LYS A 371 -6.59 24.69 -9.00
CA LYS A 371 -5.51 25.04 -8.07
C LYS A 371 -5.08 26.50 -8.23
N ARG A 372 -4.90 26.96 -9.47
CA ARG A 372 -4.46 28.34 -9.79
C ARG A 372 -5.48 29.40 -9.39
N SER A 373 -6.76 29.07 -9.31
CA SER A 373 -7.82 30.02 -8.92
C SER A 373 -8.01 30.14 -7.40
N LEU A 374 -7.45 29.21 -6.63
CA LEU A 374 -7.43 29.24 -5.16
C LEU A 374 -6.26 30.09 -4.66
N LEU A 375 -6.50 30.91 -3.64
CA LEU A 375 -5.45 31.71 -2.99
C LEU A 375 -4.60 30.87 -2.03
N ASN A 376 -5.15 29.79 -1.49
CA ASN A 376 -4.51 28.87 -0.55
C ASN A 376 -4.89 27.41 -0.85
N PRO A 377 -4.51 26.86 -2.02
CA PRO A 377 -4.80 25.46 -2.33
C PRO A 377 -4.06 24.49 -1.38
N PRO A 378 -4.54 23.25 -1.19
CA PRO A 378 -3.85 22.27 -0.36
C PRO A 378 -2.40 22.03 -0.81
N LEU A 379 -1.48 21.87 0.15
CA LEU A 379 -0.03 21.83 -0.08
C LEU A 379 0.44 20.64 -0.93
N ASP A 380 -0.35 19.57 -0.97
CA ASP A 380 -0.09 18.33 -1.71
C ASP A 380 -0.69 18.31 -3.12
N TRP A 381 -1.31 19.41 -3.58
CA TRP A 381 -1.85 19.53 -4.94
C TRP A 381 -0.75 19.74 -5.98
N ASN A 382 0.15 18.77 -6.11
CA ASN A 382 1.26 18.75 -7.06
C ASN A 382 1.48 17.32 -7.62
N GLY A 383 1.90 17.22 -8.88
CA GLY A 383 2.05 15.93 -9.58
C GLY A 383 0.75 15.35 -10.13
N ASP A 384 0.62 14.02 -10.19
CA ASP A 384 -0.62 13.36 -10.62
C ASP A 384 -1.68 13.40 -9.49
N PRO A 385 -2.93 13.83 -9.73
CA PRO A 385 -3.92 14.00 -8.67
C PRO A 385 -4.47 12.69 -8.08
N CYS A 386 -4.43 11.57 -8.81
CA CYS A 386 -5.00 10.30 -8.36
C CYS A 386 -3.95 9.22 -8.09
N PHE A 387 -2.71 9.35 -8.57
CA PHE A 387 -1.73 8.27 -8.51
C PHE A 387 -0.44 8.61 -7.78
N PRO A 388 0.12 7.67 -6.99
CA PRO A 388 -0.50 6.41 -6.54
C PRO A 388 -1.81 6.66 -5.78
N GLN A 389 -2.77 5.72 -5.83
CA GLN A 389 -4.11 5.91 -5.23
C GLN A 389 -4.06 6.19 -3.74
N GLN A 390 -3.07 5.64 -3.03
CA GLN A 390 -2.88 5.91 -1.61
C GLN A 390 -2.40 7.33 -1.31
N TYR A 391 -1.92 8.08 -2.32
CA TYR A 391 -1.40 9.44 -2.22
C TYR A 391 -2.16 10.39 -3.15
N SER A 392 -3.45 10.15 -3.37
CA SER A 392 -4.31 11.08 -4.10
C SER A 392 -4.28 12.45 -3.42
N TRP A 393 -4.39 13.52 -4.21
CA TRP A 393 -4.45 14.87 -3.66
C TRP A 393 -5.54 14.99 -2.61
N THR A 394 -5.26 15.75 -1.55
CA THR A 394 -6.22 16.03 -0.48
C THR A 394 -7.55 16.47 -1.08
N GLY A 395 -8.62 15.75 -0.73
CA GLY A 395 -9.99 16.03 -1.18
C GLY A 395 -10.32 15.62 -2.60
N VAL A 396 -9.39 15.04 -3.37
CA VAL A 396 -9.66 14.52 -4.72
C VAL A 396 -9.96 13.03 -4.65
N ILE A 397 -11.15 12.63 -5.11
CA ILE A 397 -11.58 11.23 -5.13
C ILE A 397 -11.64 10.76 -6.58
N CYS A 398 -11.00 9.63 -6.85
CA CYS A 398 -10.86 9.09 -8.20
C CYS A 398 -11.46 7.69 -8.31
N ALA A 399 -11.98 7.36 -9.49
CA ALA A 399 -12.47 6.02 -9.82
C ALA A 399 -12.05 5.60 -11.23
N GLU A 400 -12.13 4.30 -11.51
CA GLU A 400 -11.94 3.79 -12.85
C GLU A 400 -13.16 4.11 -13.72
N GLY A 401 -12.94 4.86 -14.79
CA GLY A 401 -13.92 5.12 -15.83
C GLY A 401 -13.90 4.04 -16.93
N ASN A 402 -14.76 4.23 -17.93
CA ASN A 402 -14.82 3.35 -19.10
C ASN A 402 -13.45 3.27 -19.80
N ARG A 403 -12.99 2.05 -20.13
CA ARG A 403 -11.69 1.74 -20.78
C ARG A 403 -10.44 1.82 -19.88
N ASN A 404 -10.55 1.49 -18.59
CA ASN A 404 -9.44 1.45 -17.63
C ASN A 404 -8.71 2.80 -17.45
N GLN A 405 -9.41 3.91 -17.70
CA GLN A 405 -8.88 5.27 -17.48
C GLN A 405 -9.36 5.79 -16.12
N THR A 406 -8.46 6.26 -15.27
CA THR A 406 -8.85 6.84 -13.98
C THR A 406 -9.29 8.29 -14.16
N ARG A 407 -10.46 8.59 -13.62
CA ARG A 407 -11.13 9.89 -13.69
C ARG A 407 -11.36 10.43 -12.29
N VAL A 408 -11.39 11.74 -12.17
CA VAL A 408 -11.82 12.42 -10.94
C VAL A 408 -13.35 12.36 -10.87
N VAL A 409 -13.88 11.77 -9.80
CA VAL A 409 -15.32 11.54 -9.63
C VAL A 409 -15.92 12.33 -8.49
N ALA A 410 -15.14 12.74 -7.49
CA ALA A 410 -15.63 13.66 -6.48
C ALA A 410 -14.54 14.58 -5.96
N LEU A 411 -14.95 15.75 -5.48
CA LEU A 411 -14.13 16.70 -4.75
C LEU A 411 -14.76 16.94 -3.38
N ASN A 412 -14.01 16.65 -2.31
CA ASN A 412 -14.38 16.94 -0.93
C ASN A 412 -13.33 17.88 -0.32
N LEU A 413 -13.65 19.16 -0.29
CA LEU A 413 -12.81 20.20 0.27
C LEU A 413 -13.55 21.02 1.33
N THR A 414 -14.57 20.42 1.96
CA THR A 414 -15.36 21.05 3.01
C THR A 414 -14.46 21.41 4.20
N SER A 415 -14.67 22.60 4.79
CA SER A 415 -13.96 23.03 6.00
C SER A 415 -12.43 23.06 5.88
N MET A 416 -11.92 23.46 4.72
CA MET A 416 -10.48 23.57 4.45
C MET A 416 -9.96 25.01 4.49
N SER A 417 -10.79 25.96 4.92
CA SER A 417 -10.48 27.40 4.97
C SER A 417 -10.03 27.95 3.60
N LEU A 418 -10.52 27.39 2.50
CA LEU A 418 -10.13 27.78 1.15
C LEU A 418 -10.64 29.18 0.80
N GLN A 419 -9.83 29.94 0.09
CA GLN A 419 -10.07 31.30 -0.39
C GLN A 419 -9.79 31.38 -1.90
N GLY A 420 -10.28 32.44 -2.53
CA GLY A 420 -10.19 32.66 -3.98
C GLY A 420 -11.49 32.29 -4.66
N SER A 421 -11.43 31.95 -5.96
CA SER A 421 -12.63 31.66 -6.76
C SER A 421 -12.61 30.24 -7.32
N LEU A 422 -13.79 29.72 -7.66
CA LEU A 422 -13.91 28.42 -8.31
C LEU A 422 -13.72 28.56 -9.82
N SER A 423 -12.61 28.03 -10.35
CA SER A 423 -12.32 28.08 -11.80
C SER A 423 -13.42 27.40 -12.62
N PRO A 424 -13.91 28.01 -13.72
CA PRO A 424 -14.84 27.37 -14.66
C PRO A 424 -14.30 26.08 -15.28
N LYS A 425 -12.97 25.86 -15.25
CA LYS A 425 -12.35 24.63 -15.75
C LYS A 425 -12.76 23.39 -14.96
N ILE A 426 -13.35 23.53 -13.77
CA ILE A 426 -13.97 22.40 -13.05
C ILE A 426 -15.04 21.71 -13.90
N ALA A 427 -15.73 22.42 -14.80
CA ALA A 427 -16.74 21.86 -15.70
C ALA A 427 -16.17 20.85 -16.73
N ASN A 428 -14.85 20.84 -16.94
CA ASN A 428 -14.20 19.86 -17.81
C ASN A 428 -14.06 18.47 -17.16
N LEU A 429 -14.26 18.37 -15.85
CA LEU A 429 -14.20 17.13 -15.08
C LEU A 429 -15.52 16.34 -15.24
N THR A 430 -15.84 15.95 -16.48
CA THR A 430 -17.16 15.40 -16.86
C THR A 430 -17.58 14.10 -16.14
N ALA A 431 -16.70 13.51 -15.33
CA ALA A 431 -16.98 12.32 -14.53
C ALA A 431 -17.36 12.65 -13.08
N LEU A 432 -17.33 13.93 -12.68
CA LEU A 432 -17.72 14.36 -11.35
C LEU A 432 -19.18 14.00 -11.07
N THR A 433 -19.39 13.33 -9.95
CA THR A 433 -20.68 13.04 -9.33
C THR A 433 -20.91 13.92 -8.13
N ASP A 434 -19.87 14.27 -7.38
CA ASP A 434 -20.04 14.99 -6.11
C ASP A 434 -19.01 16.13 -5.99
N ILE A 435 -19.49 17.34 -5.71
CA ILE A 435 -18.66 18.51 -5.40
C ILE A 435 -19.10 19.05 -4.04
N TRP A 436 -18.23 18.93 -3.05
CA TRP A 436 -18.44 19.43 -1.70
C TRP A 436 -17.37 20.45 -1.34
N LEU A 437 -17.76 21.71 -1.31
CA LEU A 437 -16.90 22.87 -1.03
C LEU A 437 -17.44 23.71 0.14
N GLY A 438 -18.40 23.17 0.91
CA GLY A 438 -19.07 23.89 1.98
C GLY A 438 -18.14 24.37 3.09
N ASN A 439 -18.56 25.40 3.83
CA ASN A 439 -17.83 25.94 4.99
C ASN A 439 -16.38 26.35 4.65
N ASN A 440 -16.24 27.24 3.66
CA ASN A 440 -14.98 27.83 3.22
C ASN A 440 -15.14 29.36 3.05
N SER A 441 -14.17 30.02 2.43
CA SER A 441 -14.20 31.45 2.10
C SER A 441 -14.03 31.67 0.59
N LEU A 442 -14.60 30.77 -0.22
CA LEU A 442 -14.59 30.88 -1.68
C LEU A 442 -15.54 32.00 -2.12
N SER A 443 -15.11 32.82 -3.08
CA SER A 443 -15.84 33.98 -3.57
C SER A 443 -15.94 34.02 -5.10
N GLY A 444 -16.67 35.01 -5.61
CA GLY A 444 -16.95 35.16 -7.03
C GLY A 444 -18.18 34.35 -7.49
N PRO A 445 -18.47 34.34 -8.81
CA PRO A 445 -19.63 33.65 -9.33
C PRO A 445 -19.50 32.13 -9.31
N ILE A 446 -20.63 31.44 -9.15
CA ILE A 446 -20.72 30.00 -9.42
C ILE A 446 -20.52 29.82 -10.93
N PRO A 447 -19.48 29.09 -11.39
CA PRO A 447 -19.23 28.90 -12.82
C PRO A 447 -20.33 28.05 -13.46
N ASP A 448 -20.44 28.10 -14.79
CA ASP A 448 -21.33 27.20 -15.52
C ASP A 448 -20.83 25.75 -15.40
N LEU A 449 -21.61 24.91 -14.74
CA LEU A 449 -21.36 23.48 -14.54
C LEU A 449 -22.20 22.58 -15.46
N SER A 450 -22.87 23.15 -16.47
CA SER A 450 -23.79 22.46 -17.39
C SER A 450 -23.19 21.22 -18.07
N GLN A 451 -21.86 21.14 -18.19
CA GLN A 451 -21.12 20.03 -18.79
C GLN A 451 -20.96 18.83 -17.85
N LEU A 452 -21.19 18.99 -16.55
CA LEU A 452 -21.07 17.93 -15.54
C LEU A 452 -22.35 17.08 -15.51
N LYS A 453 -22.63 16.38 -16.60
CA LYS A 453 -23.88 15.62 -16.79
C LYS A 453 -24.11 14.53 -15.75
N MET A 454 -23.07 14.08 -15.04
CA MET A 454 -23.14 13.05 -14.00
C MET A 454 -23.24 13.61 -12.58
N LEU A 455 -23.22 14.93 -12.41
CA LEU A 455 -23.24 15.58 -11.10
C LEU A 455 -24.55 15.30 -10.37
N LYS A 456 -24.44 14.86 -9.13
CA LYS A 456 -25.54 14.48 -8.23
C LYS A 456 -25.68 15.43 -7.06
N THR A 457 -24.55 15.80 -6.46
CA THR A 457 -24.53 16.68 -5.30
C THR A 457 -23.60 17.86 -5.56
N LEU A 458 -24.10 19.06 -5.34
CA LEU A 458 -23.33 20.30 -5.36
C LEU A 458 -23.56 21.05 -4.04
N HIS A 459 -22.56 20.98 -3.15
CA HIS A 459 -22.59 21.64 -1.84
C HIS A 459 -21.58 22.78 -1.85
N LEU A 460 -22.10 24.02 -1.79
CA LEU A 460 -21.37 25.28 -1.82
C LEU A 460 -21.77 26.18 -0.65
N GLU A 461 -22.47 25.64 0.34
CA GLU A 461 -22.97 26.38 1.50
C GLU A 461 -21.86 27.04 2.32
N ASP A 462 -22.21 28.06 3.08
CA ASP A 462 -21.30 28.72 4.03
C ASP A 462 -19.99 29.17 3.35
N ASN A 463 -20.15 30.01 2.31
CA ASN A 463 -19.08 30.57 1.49
C ASN A 463 -19.39 32.06 1.17
N GLN A 464 -18.63 32.66 0.26
CA GLN A 464 -18.79 34.04 -0.19
C GLN A 464 -19.13 34.13 -1.70
N PHE A 465 -19.74 33.08 -2.28
CA PHE A 465 -20.15 33.09 -3.69
C PHE A 465 -21.15 34.23 -3.95
N SER A 466 -21.02 34.90 -5.10
CA SER A 466 -21.82 36.08 -5.46
C SER A 466 -22.36 36.02 -6.89
N GLY A 467 -23.24 36.95 -7.26
CA GLY A 467 -23.90 36.94 -8.57
C GLY A 467 -25.07 35.96 -8.65
N GLU A 468 -25.57 35.73 -9.87
CA GLU A 468 -26.77 34.91 -10.10
C GLU A 468 -26.49 33.40 -10.09
N ILE A 469 -27.51 32.60 -9.77
CA ILE A 469 -27.46 31.14 -9.89
C ILE A 469 -27.52 30.77 -11.38
N PRO A 470 -26.55 30.04 -11.95
CA PRO A 470 -26.58 29.67 -13.37
C PRO A 470 -27.81 28.83 -13.72
N THR A 471 -28.61 29.32 -14.68
CA THR A 471 -29.88 28.69 -15.08
C THR A 471 -29.71 27.27 -15.62
N LEU A 472 -28.58 26.98 -16.26
CA LEU A 472 -28.21 25.69 -16.82
C LEU A 472 -27.93 24.61 -15.76
N LEU A 473 -27.84 24.95 -14.46
CA LEU A 473 -27.78 23.94 -13.39
C LEU A 473 -29.04 23.07 -13.35
N GLY A 474 -30.20 23.62 -13.74
CA GLY A 474 -31.46 22.87 -13.84
C GLY A 474 -31.41 21.76 -14.89
N ASP A 475 -30.59 21.92 -15.93
CA ASP A 475 -30.46 20.99 -17.06
C ASP A 475 -29.60 19.75 -16.73
N ILE A 476 -28.95 19.72 -15.56
CA ILE A 476 -28.16 18.58 -15.12
C ILE A 476 -29.13 17.48 -14.67
N ALA A 477 -29.28 16.44 -15.49
CA ALA A 477 -30.30 15.41 -15.31
C ALA A 477 -30.27 14.73 -13.92
N TYR A 478 -29.07 14.43 -13.40
CA TYR A 478 -28.89 13.67 -12.15
C TYR A 478 -28.69 14.52 -10.91
N LEU A 479 -28.82 15.86 -10.98
CA LEU A 479 -28.64 16.72 -9.82
C LEU A 479 -29.80 16.51 -8.84
N HIS A 480 -29.47 15.97 -7.66
CA HIS A 480 -30.42 15.65 -6.59
C HIS A 480 -30.24 16.56 -5.36
N GLU A 481 -29.03 17.09 -5.14
CA GLU A 481 -28.77 18.00 -4.02
C GLU A 481 -28.05 19.24 -4.52
N LEU A 482 -28.61 20.40 -4.20
CA LEU A 482 -27.99 21.71 -4.45
C LEU A 482 -28.08 22.56 -3.19
N PHE A 483 -26.96 22.66 -2.47
CA PHE A 483 -26.86 23.45 -1.25
C PHE A 483 -26.01 24.67 -1.53
N ILE A 484 -26.62 25.85 -1.43
CA ILE A 484 -26.02 27.15 -1.70
C ILE A 484 -26.41 28.18 -0.63
N GLN A 485 -26.95 27.72 0.51
CA GLN A 485 -27.31 28.58 1.62
C GLN A 485 -26.10 29.36 2.17
N ASN A 486 -26.36 30.48 2.83
CA ASN A 486 -25.35 31.31 3.49
C ASN A 486 -24.20 31.72 2.54
N ASN A 487 -24.57 32.34 1.42
CA ASN A 487 -23.66 32.96 0.46
C ASN A 487 -24.13 34.40 0.15
N ASN A 488 -23.50 35.07 -0.81
CA ASN A 488 -23.85 36.42 -1.27
C ASN A 488 -24.51 36.41 -2.67
N LEU A 489 -25.30 35.37 -2.97
CA LEU A 489 -25.96 35.19 -4.26
C LEU A 489 -27.11 36.20 -4.42
N THR A 490 -27.32 36.64 -5.66
CA THR A 490 -28.28 37.68 -6.05
C THR A 490 -29.24 37.18 -7.13
N GLY A 491 -30.33 37.90 -7.39
CA GLY A 491 -31.26 37.58 -8.48
C GLY A 491 -32.35 36.58 -8.06
N GLU A 492 -33.05 35.99 -9.03
CA GLU A 492 -34.10 35.00 -8.79
C GLU A 492 -33.57 33.56 -8.82
N VAL A 493 -34.21 32.64 -8.10
CA VAL A 493 -33.94 31.20 -8.25
C VAL A 493 -34.45 30.75 -9.63
N PRO A 494 -33.59 30.19 -10.51
CA PRO A 494 -34.00 29.75 -11.85
C PRO A 494 -35.20 28.80 -11.81
N HIS A 495 -36.23 29.08 -12.62
CA HIS A 495 -37.42 28.25 -12.72
C HIS A 495 -37.09 26.79 -13.04
N SER A 496 -36.04 26.52 -13.84
CA SER A 496 -35.54 25.18 -14.17
C SER A 496 -35.12 24.36 -12.94
N LEU A 497 -34.71 24.99 -11.83
CA LEU A 497 -34.39 24.34 -10.56
C LEU A 497 -35.63 24.13 -9.70
N LEU A 498 -36.56 25.09 -9.69
CA LEU A 498 -37.81 25.01 -8.91
C LEU A 498 -38.74 23.90 -9.39
N VAL A 499 -38.77 23.62 -10.69
CA VAL A 499 -39.63 22.57 -11.28
C VAL A 499 -38.93 21.21 -11.39
N LYS A 500 -37.69 21.09 -10.91
CA LYS A 500 -36.91 19.85 -11.00
C LYS A 500 -37.38 18.85 -9.94
N SER A 501 -38.04 17.78 -10.38
CA SER A 501 -38.56 16.74 -9.50
C SER A 501 -37.43 16.05 -8.71
N GLY A 502 -37.61 15.93 -7.40
CA GLY A 502 -36.66 15.24 -6.50
C GLY A 502 -35.38 16.01 -6.19
N LEU A 503 -35.28 17.29 -6.55
CA LEU A 503 -34.15 18.15 -6.17
C LEU A 503 -34.32 18.66 -4.73
N ASN A 504 -33.37 18.34 -3.85
CA ASN A 504 -33.21 18.95 -2.55
C ASN A 504 -32.41 20.25 -2.69
N LEU A 505 -33.12 21.37 -2.75
CA LEU A 505 -32.57 22.71 -2.94
C LEU A 505 -32.57 23.49 -1.62
N LYS A 506 -31.40 23.98 -1.19
CA LYS A 506 -31.25 24.86 -0.02
C LYS A 506 -30.61 26.19 -0.42
N THR A 507 -31.34 27.29 -0.21
CA THR A 507 -30.93 28.64 -0.64
C THR A 507 -31.00 29.70 0.46
N PHE A 508 -31.43 29.35 1.67
CA PHE A 508 -31.63 30.30 2.77
C PHE A 508 -30.34 31.07 3.13
N GLY A 509 -30.47 32.24 3.76
CA GLY A 509 -29.30 33.02 4.20
C GLY A 509 -28.56 33.79 3.10
N ASN A 510 -29.03 33.75 1.84
CA ASN A 510 -28.59 34.67 0.78
C ASN A 510 -29.41 35.97 0.85
N GLN A 511 -28.81 37.09 1.28
CA GLN A 511 -29.54 38.33 1.59
C GLN A 511 -30.23 39.00 0.39
N HIS A 512 -29.80 38.69 -0.83
CA HIS A 512 -30.23 39.35 -2.06
C HIS A 512 -30.88 38.39 -3.09
N LEU A 513 -31.17 37.16 -2.67
CA LEU A 513 -31.82 36.16 -3.51
C LEU A 513 -33.34 36.28 -3.37
N GLN A 514 -34.02 36.64 -4.46
CA GLN A 514 -35.46 36.78 -4.50
C GLN A 514 -36.09 35.39 -4.69
N THR A 515 -36.85 34.94 -3.68
CA THR A 515 -37.75 33.79 -3.83
C THR A 515 -39.07 34.32 -4.37
N GLN A 516 -39.49 33.85 -5.55
CA GLN A 516 -40.75 34.27 -6.16
C GLN A 516 -41.91 33.97 -5.19
N THR A 517 -42.34 35.00 -4.47
CA THR A 517 -43.56 34.98 -3.67
C THR A 517 -44.57 35.82 -4.42
N ILE A 518 -45.53 35.16 -5.06
CA ILE A 518 -46.70 35.81 -5.64
C ILE A 518 -47.49 36.41 -4.46
N PHE A 519 -47.53 37.74 -4.34
CA PHE A 519 -48.54 38.44 -3.54
C PHE A 519 -49.12 39.64 -4.30
N PHE A 520 -50.44 39.67 -4.34
CA PHE A 520 -51.29 40.77 -4.79
C PHE A 520 -51.10 42.04 -3.95
N GLN A 521 -51.39 43.20 -4.57
CA GLN A 521 -51.39 44.60 -4.10
C GLN A 521 -51.75 44.83 -2.62
N ILE A 522 -51.24 45.88 -1.94
CA ILE A 522 -51.75 47.26 -2.00
C ILE A 522 -50.72 48.28 -1.45
N PHE A 523 -50.62 49.43 -2.10
CA PHE A 523 -49.96 50.66 -1.64
C PHE A 523 -50.56 51.20 -0.33
N LEU A 524 -49.74 51.69 0.59
CA LEU A 524 -49.99 52.94 1.33
C LEU A 524 -48.67 53.45 1.95
N CYS A 525 -48.52 54.77 1.98
CA CYS A 525 -47.30 55.55 2.14
C CYS A 525 -47.30 56.27 3.51
N HIS A 526 -46.19 56.31 4.26
CA HIS A 526 -45.57 57.54 4.84
C HIS A 526 -44.41 57.26 5.85
N PRO A 527 -43.51 58.25 6.09
CA PRO A 527 -42.18 58.06 6.70
C PRO A 527 -42.08 58.59 8.15
N LEU A 528 -41.03 58.18 8.90
CA LEU A 528 -40.17 59.02 9.78
C LEU A 528 -39.36 58.19 10.81
N SER A 529 -38.03 58.29 10.70
CA SER A 529 -36.99 58.45 11.76
C SER A 529 -37.23 57.99 13.21
N CYS A 530 -36.26 57.24 13.79
CA CYS A 530 -35.61 57.60 15.07
C CYS A 530 -34.35 56.74 15.43
N VAL A 531 -33.17 57.32 15.17
CA VAL A 531 -31.96 57.56 16.01
C VAL A 531 -31.64 56.77 17.31
N LEU A 532 -30.38 56.25 17.34
CA LEU A 532 -29.34 56.04 18.41
C LEU A 532 -29.72 55.33 19.75
N THR A 533 -28.88 54.46 20.34
CA THR A 533 -27.56 54.78 20.95
C THR A 533 -26.62 53.58 21.19
N PHE A 534 -25.33 53.93 21.33
CA PHE A 534 -24.08 53.19 21.60
C PHE A 534 -23.95 52.54 22.99
N VAL A 535 -23.10 51.50 23.12
CA VAL A 535 -21.93 51.46 24.04
C VAL A 535 -20.83 50.55 23.45
N VAL A 536 -19.58 51.02 23.51
CA VAL A 536 -18.33 50.37 23.04
C VAL A 536 -17.38 50.20 24.25
N MET A 537 -16.41 49.28 24.11
CA MET A 537 -15.08 49.19 24.76
C MET A 537 -14.96 48.29 26.03
N PRO A 538 -13.73 47.80 26.40
CA PRO A 538 -12.91 46.82 25.68
C PRO A 538 -12.18 45.80 26.61
N PHE A 539 -11.39 44.92 25.99
CA PHE A 539 -10.36 44.04 26.56
C PHE A 539 -9.28 44.77 27.38
N LEU A 540 -8.78 44.10 28.44
CA LEU A 540 -7.36 43.80 28.75
C LEU A 540 -7.19 43.43 30.23
N TYR A 541 -6.53 42.31 30.54
CA TYR A 541 -5.23 42.25 31.27
C TYR A 541 -4.71 40.79 31.26
N PRO A 542 -3.38 40.58 31.35
CA PRO A 542 -2.67 39.34 31.05
C PRO A 542 -2.25 38.57 32.32
N LEU A 543 -2.09 37.26 32.25
CA LEU A 543 -1.35 36.51 33.27
C LEU A 543 -0.53 35.35 32.67
N PHE A 544 0.77 35.46 32.93
CA PHE A 544 1.72 34.40 33.29
C PHE A 544 2.10 33.33 32.26
N PHE A 545 3.25 33.60 31.63
CA PHE A 545 4.24 32.57 31.28
C PHE A 545 4.73 31.88 32.57
N CYS A 546 4.46 30.58 32.69
CA CYS A 546 5.24 29.68 33.53
C CYS A 546 5.75 28.54 32.63
N SER A 547 7.06 28.57 32.40
CA SER A 547 7.85 27.52 31.79
C SER A 547 7.86 26.29 32.69
N LEU A 548 7.10 25.26 32.33
CA LEU A 548 7.30 23.91 32.80
C LEU A 548 8.02 23.13 31.70
N PHE A 549 9.33 22.98 31.88
CA PHE A 549 10.11 21.91 31.29
C PHE A 549 9.51 20.58 31.77
N ILE A 550 8.60 20.00 30.98
CA ILE A 550 8.28 18.58 31.09
C ILE A 550 9.28 17.87 30.18
N VAL A 551 10.22 17.16 30.79
CA VAL A 551 10.96 16.10 30.13
C VAL A 551 9.93 15.06 29.71
N VAL A 552 9.46 15.16 28.47
CA VAL A 552 8.69 14.08 27.85
C VAL A 552 9.69 12.98 27.55
N TYR A 553 9.73 11.95 28.41
CA TYR A 553 10.22 10.64 27.99
C TYR A 553 9.43 10.28 26.74
N SER A 554 10.10 10.18 25.58
CA SER A 554 9.46 9.73 24.35
C SER A 554 9.01 8.30 24.56
N GLN A 555 7.74 8.10 24.89
CA GLN A 555 7.15 6.77 24.87
C GLN A 555 7.21 6.24 23.43
N PRO A 556 7.57 4.97 23.22
CA PRO A 556 7.58 4.37 21.89
C PRO A 556 6.19 4.49 21.27
N SER A 557 6.14 4.91 19.99
CA SER A 557 4.87 5.09 19.29
C SER A 557 4.06 3.80 19.31
N HIS A 558 2.82 3.85 19.81
CA HIS A 558 1.96 2.69 19.92
C HIS A 558 1.74 2.00 18.56
N PRO A 559 1.53 0.67 18.53
CA PRO A 559 1.23 -0.06 17.31
C PRO A 559 -0.04 0.53 16.69
N LYS A 560 0.02 0.93 15.42
CA LYS A 560 -1.14 1.49 14.70
C LYS A 560 -2.11 0.35 14.38
N GLY A 561 -3.34 0.41 14.88
CA GLY A 561 -4.32 -0.66 14.66
C GLY A 561 -5.63 -0.40 15.37
N TYR A 562 -6.50 -1.41 15.34
CA TYR A 562 -7.74 -1.44 16.10
C TYR A 562 -7.62 -2.47 17.22
N PHE A 563 -7.82 -2.05 18.45
CA PHE A 563 -7.89 -2.91 19.63
C PHE A 563 -9.34 -2.87 20.10
N ILE A 564 -10.05 -3.98 20.00
CA ILE A 564 -11.49 -4.05 20.22
C ILE A 564 -11.75 -4.96 21.42
N ASP A 565 -12.35 -4.39 22.46
CA ASP A 565 -12.81 -5.08 23.67
C ASP A 565 -14.23 -5.59 23.44
N CYS A 566 -14.37 -6.90 23.25
CA CYS A 566 -15.59 -7.49 22.72
C CYS A 566 -16.62 -7.65 23.83
N GLY A 567 -17.76 -6.96 23.73
CA GLY A 567 -18.78 -6.94 24.76
C GLY A 567 -18.67 -5.74 25.72
N ALA A 568 -17.60 -4.95 25.65
CA ALA A 568 -17.47 -3.72 26.40
C ALA A 568 -18.46 -2.65 25.89
N THR A 569 -18.98 -1.86 26.83
CA THR A 569 -19.89 -0.75 26.53
C THR A 569 -19.18 0.60 26.46
N GLU A 570 -17.99 0.69 27.04
CA GLU A 570 -17.21 1.92 27.14
C GLU A 570 -15.78 1.69 26.67
N LEU A 571 -15.14 2.77 26.23
CA LEU A 571 -13.73 2.78 25.88
C LEU A 571 -12.88 2.63 27.14
N SER A 572 -11.82 1.82 27.07
CA SER A 572 -10.89 1.61 28.17
C SER A 572 -9.44 1.84 27.72
N VAL A 573 -8.55 2.15 28.66
CA VAL A 573 -7.11 2.28 28.40
C VAL A 573 -6.37 1.23 29.20
N ILE A 574 -5.72 0.29 28.52
CA ILE A 574 -5.07 -0.88 29.12
C ILE A 574 -3.66 -0.98 28.55
N ASP A 575 -2.65 -1.04 29.43
CA ASP A 575 -1.23 -1.00 29.06
C ASP A 575 -0.86 0.21 28.17
N GLY A 576 -1.48 1.36 28.42
CA GLY A 576 -1.28 2.60 27.66
C GLY A 576 -1.89 2.60 26.25
N ARG A 577 -2.75 1.62 25.92
CA ARG A 577 -3.44 1.52 24.62
C ARG A 577 -4.93 1.73 24.78
N GLU A 578 -5.55 2.46 23.86
CA GLU A 578 -7.01 2.59 23.79
C GLU A 578 -7.64 1.31 23.22
N TRP A 579 -8.58 0.75 23.97
CA TRP A 579 -9.41 -0.38 23.60
C TRP A 579 -10.84 0.13 23.34
N LEU A 580 -11.33 -0.14 22.14
CA LEU A 580 -12.61 0.35 21.64
C LEU A 580 -13.74 -0.64 21.97
N PRO A 581 -14.93 -0.16 22.35
CA PRO A 581 -16.11 -1.01 22.45
C PRO A 581 -16.49 -1.52 21.06
N ASP A 582 -17.08 -2.71 21.03
CA ASP A 582 -17.19 -3.48 19.79
C ASP A 582 -18.47 -3.23 18.98
N THR A 583 -19.38 -2.43 19.53
CA THR A 583 -20.73 -2.12 18.99
C THR A 583 -20.73 -1.54 17.58
N ASN A 584 -19.68 -0.81 17.19
CA ASN A 584 -19.57 -0.22 15.86
C ASN A 584 -19.00 -1.18 14.80
N TYR A 585 -18.49 -2.35 15.22
CA TYR A 585 -17.78 -3.28 14.35
C TYR A 585 -18.58 -4.57 14.08
N VAL A 586 -19.57 -4.87 14.90
CA VAL A 586 -20.38 -6.10 14.85
C VAL A 586 -21.87 -5.77 14.90
N SER A 587 -22.68 -6.51 14.14
CA SER A 587 -24.13 -6.27 14.05
C SER A 587 -24.99 -7.23 14.87
N ALA A 588 -24.38 -8.19 15.56
CA ALA A 588 -25.08 -9.26 16.27
C ALA A 588 -24.30 -9.73 17.50
N GLY A 589 -24.92 -10.61 18.31
CA GLY A 589 -24.36 -11.14 19.54
C GLY A 589 -24.70 -10.29 20.77
N VAL A 590 -24.60 -10.90 21.94
CA VAL A 590 -24.97 -10.32 23.24
C VAL A 590 -23.70 -10.07 24.06
N PRO A 591 -23.49 -8.86 24.60
CA PRO A 591 -22.40 -8.61 25.53
C PRO A 591 -22.65 -9.35 26.85
N LYS A 592 -21.62 -10.01 27.40
CA LYS A 592 -21.68 -10.70 28.69
C LYS A 592 -20.45 -10.33 29.51
N SER A 593 -20.64 -10.17 30.82
CA SER A 593 -19.57 -9.87 31.77
C SER A 593 -19.09 -11.13 32.49
N ILE A 594 -17.80 -11.21 32.78
CA ILE A 594 -17.17 -12.28 33.54
C ILE A 594 -16.70 -11.74 34.89
N ASN A 595 -17.25 -12.30 35.96
CA ASN A 595 -16.99 -11.86 37.34
C ASN A 595 -15.98 -12.78 38.04
N ILE A 596 -14.74 -12.81 37.54
CA ILE A 596 -13.63 -13.54 38.16
C ILE A 596 -12.62 -12.51 38.70
N PRO A 597 -12.17 -12.61 39.96
CA PRO A 597 -11.18 -11.69 40.50
C PRO A 597 -9.83 -11.81 39.75
N ASP A 598 -9.09 -10.69 39.68
CA ASP A 598 -7.72 -10.60 39.16
C ASP A 598 -7.50 -10.96 37.68
N ILE A 599 -8.55 -10.89 36.84
CA ILE A 599 -8.41 -11.05 35.39
C ILE A 599 -8.02 -9.73 34.69
N VAL A 600 -7.33 -9.84 33.55
CA VAL A 600 -6.99 -8.69 32.70
C VAL A 600 -8.29 -8.01 32.24
N PRO A 601 -8.41 -6.65 32.27
CA PRO A 601 -9.68 -5.99 31.99
C PRO A 601 -10.30 -6.32 30.62
N THR A 602 -9.48 -6.53 29.57
CA THR A 602 -9.94 -6.97 28.23
C THR A 602 -10.58 -8.37 28.19
N LEU A 603 -10.49 -9.13 29.28
CA LEU A 603 -11.08 -10.46 29.42
C LEU A 603 -12.31 -10.45 30.33
N SER A 604 -12.65 -9.29 30.91
CA SER A 604 -13.80 -9.13 31.81
C SER A 604 -15.13 -9.02 31.06
N THR A 605 -15.07 -8.80 29.74
CA THR A 605 -16.25 -8.82 28.86
C THR A 605 -16.02 -9.75 27.68
N VAL A 606 -17.11 -10.34 27.19
CA VAL A 606 -17.11 -11.11 25.95
C VAL A 606 -18.35 -10.78 25.13
N ARG A 607 -18.27 -10.92 23.81
CA ARG A 607 -19.46 -11.01 22.97
C ARG A 607 -19.77 -12.47 22.68
N SER A 608 -21.01 -12.86 22.93
CA SER A 608 -21.51 -14.23 22.75
C SER A 608 -22.59 -14.26 21.67
N PHE A 609 -22.52 -15.23 20.76
CA PHE A 609 -23.36 -15.31 19.58
C PHE A 609 -24.28 -16.53 19.63
N PRO A 610 -25.58 -16.38 19.35
CA PRO A 610 -26.56 -17.42 19.58
C PRO A 610 -26.37 -18.63 18.65
N LEU A 611 -26.39 -19.84 19.23
CA LEU A 611 -26.44 -21.11 18.51
C LEU A 611 -27.89 -21.44 18.10
N ASP A 612 -28.41 -20.75 17.09
CA ASP A 612 -29.76 -20.98 16.57
C ASP A 612 -29.85 -22.33 15.80
N GLY A 613 -30.32 -23.38 16.47
CA GLY A 613 -30.82 -24.62 15.83
C GLY A 613 -29.77 -25.47 15.09
N ASN A 614 -28.52 -25.51 15.57
CA ASN A 614 -27.41 -26.26 14.95
C ASN A 614 -27.12 -25.87 13.48
N THR A 615 -27.59 -24.69 13.05
CA THR A 615 -27.32 -24.16 11.72
C THR A 615 -25.91 -23.58 11.66
N ARG A 616 -25.20 -23.82 10.53
CA ARG A 616 -23.88 -23.22 10.27
C ARG A 616 -24.08 -21.74 9.93
N ARG A 617 -23.84 -20.87 10.90
CA ARG A 617 -23.91 -19.42 10.74
C ARG A 617 -22.59 -18.79 11.13
N LYS A 618 -22.28 -17.66 10.50
CA LYS A 618 -21.12 -16.85 10.87
C LYS A 618 -21.53 -15.46 11.32
N PHE A 619 -20.79 -14.92 12.25
CA PHE A 619 -20.94 -13.55 12.72
C PHE A 619 -19.60 -12.85 12.60
N CYS A 620 -19.60 -11.70 11.93
CA CYS A 620 -18.37 -11.02 11.54
C CYS A 620 -18.24 -9.67 12.22
N TYR A 621 -17.03 -9.38 12.69
CA TYR A 621 -16.51 -8.03 12.86
C TYR A 621 -16.09 -7.50 11.50
N VAL A 622 -16.40 -6.24 11.18
CA VAL A 622 -15.97 -5.56 9.96
C VAL A 622 -15.16 -4.34 10.36
N VAL A 623 -13.84 -4.45 10.22
CA VAL A 623 -12.90 -3.44 10.69
C VAL A 623 -12.41 -2.61 9.50
N PRO A 624 -12.43 -1.27 9.56
CA PRO A 624 -11.89 -0.43 8.50
C PRO A 624 -10.36 -0.59 8.40
N VAL A 625 -9.85 -0.75 7.18
CA VAL A 625 -8.42 -1.02 6.91
C VAL A 625 -7.95 -0.35 5.62
N TYR A 626 -6.65 -0.21 5.47
CA TYR A 626 -6.02 0.24 4.23
C TYR A 626 -5.92 -0.89 3.23
N ARG A 627 -6.43 -0.64 2.03
CA ARG A 627 -6.32 -1.58 0.92
C ARG A 627 -4.85 -1.86 0.59
N SER A 628 -4.53 -3.12 0.36
CA SER A 628 -3.20 -3.66 0.09
C SER A 628 -2.20 -3.52 1.23
N ALA A 629 -2.63 -3.13 2.43
CA ALA A 629 -1.79 -3.19 3.62
C ALA A 629 -1.88 -4.56 4.30
N LYS A 630 -0.80 -4.93 4.99
CA LYS A 630 -0.72 -6.17 5.78
C LYS A 630 -1.12 -5.89 7.20
N TYR A 631 -1.92 -6.78 7.76
CA TYR A 631 -2.40 -6.71 9.13
C TYR A 631 -2.09 -8.01 9.85
N LEU A 632 -1.58 -7.88 11.08
CA LEU A 632 -1.64 -8.92 12.08
C LEU A 632 -3.04 -8.86 12.69
N VAL A 633 -3.75 -9.98 12.62
CA VAL A 633 -5.05 -10.17 13.23
C VAL A 633 -4.87 -11.13 14.38
N ARG A 634 -5.28 -10.73 15.59
CA ARG A 634 -5.26 -11.56 16.78
C ARG A 634 -6.64 -11.64 17.40
N THR A 635 -7.15 -12.84 17.57
CA THR A 635 -8.42 -13.12 18.26
C THR A 635 -8.11 -13.75 19.60
N ILE A 636 -8.72 -13.24 20.67
CA ILE A 636 -8.48 -13.68 22.04
C ILE A 636 -9.79 -14.20 22.64
N TYR A 637 -9.69 -15.35 23.32
CA TYR A 637 -10.82 -16.09 23.86
C TYR A 637 -10.57 -16.45 25.32
N PHE A 638 -11.40 -15.92 26.21
CA PHE A 638 -11.48 -16.31 27.61
C PHE A 638 -12.92 -16.71 27.95
N TYR A 639 -13.16 -18.01 28.18
CA TYR A 639 -14.53 -18.52 28.33
C TYR A 639 -15.18 -18.12 29.66
N GLY A 640 -14.43 -18.20 30.77
CA GLY A 640 -14.89 -17.77 32.10
C GLY A 640 -16.21 -18.38 32.59
N GLY A 641 -16.69 -19.47 32.01
CA GLY A 641 -18.01 -20.06 32.32
C GLY A 641 -19.21 -19.23 31.84
N VAL A 642 -19.00 -18.30 30.89
CA VAL A 642 -19.96 -17.26 30.49
C VAL A 642 -21.30 -17.77 29.93
N ASN A 643 -21.35 -19.03 29.48
CA ASN A 643 -22.56 -19.69 28.99
C ASN A 643 -23.11 -20.76 29.96
N GLY A 644 -22.59 -20.82 31.19
CA GLY A 644 -23.07 -21.72 32.25
C GLY A 644 -22.85 -23.22 32.01
N LYS A 645 -22.01 -23.59 31.03
CA LYS A 645 -21.62 -24.99 30.79
C LYS A 645 -20.21 -25.26 31.29
N ASP A 646 -19.95 -26.50 31.68
CA ASP A 646 -18.64 -26.95 32.18
C ASP A 646 -17.56 -27.05 31.09
N SER A 647 -17.93 -26.92 29.81
CA SER A 647 -17.01 -27.02 28.67
C SER A 647 -17.29 -25.91 27.64
N PRO A 648 -16.26 -25.20 27.15
CA PRO A 648 -16.41 -24.16 26.14
C PRO A 648 -16.81 -24.74 24.78
N PRO A 649 -17.51 -23.96 23.94
CA PRO A 649 -17.85 -24.39 22.59
C PRO A 649 -16.62 -24.44 21.69
N VAL A 650 -16.61 -25.41 20.76
CA VAL A 650 -15.68 -25.47 19.65
C VAL A 650 -16.36 -24.89 18.41
N PHE A 651 -15.72 -23.94 17.74
CA PHE A 651 -16.29 -23.22 16.60
C PHE A 651 -15.18 -22.82 15.63
N ASP A 652 -15.53 -22.26 14.47
CA ASP A 652 -14.57 -21.87 13.44
C ASP A 652 -14.31 -20.36 13.48
N GLN A 653 -13.14 -19.95 13.00
CA GLN A 653 -12.83 -18.56 12.70
C GLN A 653 -12.40 -18.37 11.25
N ILE A 654 -12.73 -17.20 10.71
CA ILE A 654 -12.67 -16.88 9.29
C ILE A 654 -12.15 -15.44 9.14
N VAL A 655 -11.29 -15.20 8.16
CA VAL A 655 -10.83 -13.84 7.81
C VAL A 655 -11.07 -13.59 6.32
N ASP A 656 -11.83 -12.54 5.99
CA ASP A 656 -12.10 -12.13 4.60
C ASP A 656 -12.56 -13.28 3.67
N GLY A 657 -13.47 -14.12 4.17
CA GLY A 657 -14.01 -15.27 3.46
C GLY A 657 -13.08 -16.49 3.41
N THR A 658 -11.90 -16.40 4.02
CA THR A 658 -10.94 -17.50 4.15
C THR A 658 -11.15 -18.21 5.49
N PHE A 659 -11.37 -19.52 5.45
CA PHE A 659 -11.34 -20.34 6.67
C PHE A 659 -9.93 -20.27 7.27
N TRP A 660 -9.84 -19.84 8.53
CA TRP A 660 -8.56 -19.63 9.19
C TRP A 660 -8.22 -20.80 10.10
N SER A 661 -9.03 -21.09 11.13
CA SER A 661 -8.81 -22.24 11.99
C SER A 661 -10.07 -22.63 12.78
N VAL A 662 -10.01 -23.79 13.44
CA VAL A 662 -10.96 -24.15 14.50
C VAL A 662 -10.46 -23.52 15.81
N VAL A 663 -11.37 -22.87 16.54
CA VAL A 663 -11.16 -22.34 17.88
C VAL A 663 -11.60 -23.41 18.88
N ASN A 664 -10.64 -23.90 19.67
CA ASN A 664 -10.90 -24.81 20.77
C ASN A 664 -10.14 -24.33 22.01
N THR A 665 -10.88 -23.84 23.01
CA THR A 665 -10.32 -23.29 24.25
C THR A 665 -10.45 -24.25 25.43
N THR A 666 -10.76 -25.53 25.19
CA THR A 666 -11.10 -26.49 26.25
C THR A 666 -9.93 -26.72 27.22
N GLU A 667 -8.71 -26.87 26.70
CA GLU A 667 -7.52 -27.11 27.52
C GLU A 667 -7.13 -25.86 28.33
N ASP A 668 -7.13 -24.68 27.70
CA ASP A 668 -6.80 -23.42 28.38
C ASP A 668 -7.85 -23.07 29.44
N TYR A 669 -9.13 -23.29 29.16
CA TYR A 669 -10.19 -23.10 30.15
C TYR A 669 -10.01 -24.00 31.38
N ALA A 670 -9.64 -25.28 31.19
CA ALA A 670 -9.35 -26.19 32.31
C ALA A 670 -8.18 -25.71 33.19
N ARG A 671 -7.32 -24.83 32.67
CA ARG A 671 -6.21 -24.19 33.39
C ARG A 671 -6.51 -22.74 33.82
N ASN A 672 -7.74 -22.25 33.64
CA ASN A 672 -8.14 -20.86 33.83
C ASN A 672 -7.30 -19.85 33.01
N MET A 673 -6.90 -20.22 31.80
CA MET A 673 -6.13 -19.38 30.88
C MET A 673 -6.98 -18.92 29.69
N SER A 674 -6.54 -17.84 29.02
CA SER A 674 -7.08 -17.42 27.73
C SER A 674 -6.31 -18.07 26.58
N SER A 675 -7.00 -18.32 25.48
CA SER A 675 -6.40 -18.74 24.21
C SER A 675 -6.29 -17.53 23.29
N TYR A 676 -5.24 -17.47 22.46
CA TYR A 676 -5.16 -16.52 21.36
C TYR A 676 -4.76 -17.22 20.07
N TYR A 677 -5.22 -16.66 18.95
CA TYR A 677 -4.84 -17.07 17.61
C TYR A 677 -4.33 -15.85 16.88
N GLU A 678 -3.25 -15.97 16.13
CA GLU A 678 -2.63 -14.87 15.41
C GLU A 678 -2.42 -15.24 13.94
N GLY A 679 -2.75 -14.33 13.03
CA GLY A 679 -2.53 -14.52 11.61
C GLY A 679 -2.17 -13.22 10.91
N VAL A 680 -1.48 -13.33 9.77
CA VAL A 680 -1.11 -12.19 8.93
C VAL A 680 -1.85 -12.27 7.61
N PHE A 681 -2.58 -11.20 7.31
CA PHE A 681 -3.46 -11.11 6.14
C PHE A 681 -3.26 -9.80 5.39
N LEU A 682 -3.41 -9.86 4.07
CA LEU A 682 -3.43 -8.68 3.22
C LEU A 682 -4.87 -8.23 3.01
N ALA A 683 -5.16 -6.99 3.35
CA ALA A 683 -6.48 -6.40 3.15
C ALA A 683 -6.71 -6.11 1.66
N ALA A 684 -7.50 -6.91 0.93
CA ALA A 684 -7.75 -6.60 -0.49
C ALA A 684 -8.81 -5.50 -0.73
N GLY A 685 -9.55 -5.13 0.33
CA GLY A 685 -10.59 -4.09 0.34
C GLY A 685 -10.29 -2.94 1.30
N LYS A 686 -11.30 -2.11 1.57
CA LYS A 686 -11.26 -1.02 2.58
C LYS A 686 -11.70 -1.49 3.97
N THR A 687 -12.12 -2.74 4.07
CA THR A 687 -12.55 -3.39 5.29
C THR A 687 -11.91 -4.77 5.34
N LEU A 688 -11.65 -5.25 6.55
CA LEU A 688 -11.23 -6.61 6.86
C LEU A 688 -12.30 -7.22 7.75
N SER A 689 -12.86 -8.34 7.32
CA SER A 689 -13.85 -9.08 8.09
C SER A 689 -13.19 -10.20 8.89
N VAL A 690 -13.47 -10.26 10.18
CA VAL A 690 -13.04 -11.34 11.08
C VAL A 690 -14.28 -11.96 11.68
N CYS A 691 -14.55 -13.21 11.33
CA CYS A 691 -15.79 -13.89 11.68
C CYS A 691 -15.53 -15.09 12.57
N ILE A 692 -16.51 -15.37 13.43
CA ILE A 692 -16.64 -16.65 14.13
C ILE A 692 -17.87 -17.38 13.61
N ALA A 693 -17.82 -18.71 13.53
CA ALA A 693 -18.89 -19.49 12.92
C ALA A 693 -19.15 -20.81 13.66
N SER A 694 -20.44 -21.13 13.86
CA SER A 694 -20.84 -22.41 14.42
C SER A 694 -20.56 -23.55 13.43
N ASN A 695 -19.91 -24.60 13.90
CA ASN A 695 -19.63 -25.82 13.14
C ASN A 695 -20.44 -27.01 13.69
N THR A 696 -20.21 -28.21 13.18
CA THR A 696 -20.96 -29.42 13.57
C THR A 696 -20.69 -29.90 15.01
N TYR A 697 -19.64 -29.39 15.65
CA TYR A 697 -19.26 -29.72 17.02
C TYR A 697 -19.66 -28.62 18.02
N THR A 698 -20.13 -27.47 17.54
CA THR A 698 -20.54 -26.35 18.38
C THR A 698 -21.77 -26.73 19.20
N ASN A 699 -21.61 -26.76 20.52
CA ASN A 699 -22.62 -27.24 21.46
C ASN A 699 -23.18 -26.12 22.37
N SER A 700 -22.65 -24.91 22.26
CA SER A 700 -23.10 -23.69 22.94
C SER A 700 -22.65 -22.46 22.15
N ASP A 701 -23.12 -21.28 22.54
CA ASP A 701 -22.89 -20.00 21.85
C ASP A 701 -21.38 -19.71 21.65
N PRO A 702 -20.90 -19.60 20.39
CA PRO A 702 -19.57 -19.07 20.11
C PRO A 702 -19.36 -17.70 20.76
N PHE A 703 -18.11 -17.36 21.09
CA PHE A 703 -17.80 -16.12 21.79
C PHE A 703 -16.45 -15.57 21.37
N ILE A 704 -16.18 -14.31 21.66
CA ILE A 704 -14.87 -13.66 21.53
C ILE A 704 -14.71 -12.61 22.63
N SER A 705 -13.51 -12.50 23.19
CA SER A 705 -13.21 -11.57 24.29
C SER A 705 -12.51 -10.32 23.78
N ALA A 706 -11.57 -10.46 22.85
CA ALA A 706 -10.85 -9.34 22.27
C ALA A 706 -10.43 -9.60 20.82
N LEU A 707 -10.36 -8.54 20.02
CA LEU A 707 -9.91 -8.56 18.65
C LEU A 707 -8.88 -7.44 18.42
N GLU A 708 -7.70 -7.81 17.94
CA GLU A 708 -6.65 -6.87 17.57
C GLU A 708 -6.39 -6.95 16.06
N VAL A 709 -6.35 -5.80 15.40
CA VAL A 709 -6.06 -5.65 13.97
C VAL A 709 -4.93 -4.63 13.81
N VAL A 710 -3.69 -5.11 13.86
CA VAL A 710 -2.47 -4.30 13.93
C VAL A 710 -1.84 -4.16 12.54
N LEU A 711 -1.59 -2.93 12.11
CA LEU A 711 -0.96 -2.62 10.83
C LEU A 711 0.52 -3.00 10.86
N LEU A 712 0.97 -3.78 9.88
CA LEU A 712 2.34 -4.25 9.79
C LEU A 712 3.20 -3.45 8.80
N GLY A 713 4.52 -3.61 8.99
CA GLY A 713 5.57 -3.29 8.03
C GLY A 713 5.29 -3.78 6.60
N ASN A 714 5.38 -2.92 5.57
CA ASN A 714 5.36 -3.35 4.17
C ASN A 714 6.51 -4.31 3.89
N SER A 715 7.62 -4.26 4.62
CA SER A 715 8.73 -5.23 4.52
C SER A 715 8.48 -6.56 5.26
N LEU A 716 7.60 -6.57 6.28
CA LEU A 716 7.42 -7.70 7.19
C LEU A 716 6.78 -8.90 6.48
N TYR A 717 7.42 -10.06 6.48
CA TYR A 717 6.97 -11.27 5.76
C TYR A 717 6.84 -11.14 4.23
N ASN A 718 7.54 -10.20 3.58
CA ASN A 718 7.49 -10.00 2.11
C ASN A 718 7.90 -11.19 1.23
N SER A 719 8.50 -12.22 1.81
CA SER A 719 8.78 -13.46 1.09
C SER A 719 7.53 -14.31 0.85
N THR A 720 6.39 -13.97 1.47
CA THR A 720 5.10 -14.67 1.26
C THR A 720 4.27 -13.98 0.17
N ASP A 721 3.70 -14.77 -0.76
CA ASP A 721 2.72 -14.28 -1.72
C ASP A 721 1.35 -14.11 -1.05
N PHE A 722 1.13 -12.94 -0.46
CA PHE A 722 -0.13 -12.59 0.19
C PHE A 722 -1.31 -12.41 -0.78
N GLY A 723 -1.11 -12.50 -2.10
CA GLY A 723 -2.20 -12.61 -3.06
C GLY A 723 -2.85 -14.00 -3.06
N LYS A 724 -2.13 -15.02 -2.58
CA LYS A 724 -2.56 -16.42 -2.57
C LYS A 724 -2.65 -17.01 -1.17
N TYR A 725 -1.82 -16.55 -0.24
CA TYR A 725 -1.71 -17.11 1.10
C TYR A 725 -1.91 -16.07 2.21
N GLY A 726 -2.52 -16.49 3.31
CA GLY A 726 -2.35 -15.86 4.63
C GLY A 726 -1.34 -16.66 5.45
N LEU A 727 -0.84 -16.09 6.55
CA LEU A 727 0.00 -16.81 7.51
C LEU A 727 -0.81 -17.04 8.79
N ALA A 728 -0.92 -18.28 9.26
CA ALA A 728 -1.43 -18.59 10.60
C ALA A 728 -0.25 -18.88 11.53
N LEU A 729 -0.12 -18.15 12.63
CA LEU A 729 0.96 -18.40 13.59
C LEU A 729 0.79 -19.77 14.21
N VAL A 730 1.87 -20.56 14.18
CA VAL A 730 1.97 -21.87 14.85
C VAL A 730 2.78 -21.71 16.13
N ALA A 731 3.93 -21.03 16.04
CA ALA A 731 4.80 -20.76 17.17
C ALA A 731 5.69 -19.55 16.89
N ARG A 732 5.91 -18.70 17.90
CA ARG A 732 6.93 -17.65 17.90
C ARG A 732 7.61 -17.66 19.25
N ASN A 733 8.88 -18.07 19.27
CA ASN A 733 9.59 -18.30 20.53
C ASN A 733 10.94 -17.60 20.61
N ASN A 734 11.28 -17.18 21.82
CA ASN A 734 12.62 -16.80 22.23
C ASN A 734 13.29 -18.01 22.93
N PHE A 735 14.39 -18.49 22.36
CA PHE A 735 15.12 -19.65 22.84
C PHE A 735 16.13 -19.26 23.93
N GLY A 736 16.16 -20.04 25.01
CA GLY A 736 17.08 -19.78 26.13
C GLY A 736 16.64 -18.63 27.05
N TYR A 737 15.39 -18.19 26.92
CA TYR A 737 14.77 -17.16 27.74
C TYR A 737 13.73 -17.77 28.67
N GLY A 738 13.81 -17.49 29.97
CA GLY A 738 12.86 -17.94 30.99
C GLY A 738 12.02 -16.81 31.62
N GLY A 739 11.98 -15.63 30.97
CA GLY A 739 11.22 -14.48 31.45
C GLY A 739 9.80 -14.40 30.86
N PRO A 740 9.05 -13.32 31.17
CA PRO A 740 7.70 -13.11 30.64
C PRO A 740 7.71 -12.86 29.12
N ILE A 741 6.61 -13.20 28.43
CA ILE A 741 6.44 -13.00 26.98
C ILE A 741 6.93 -11.60 26.55
N ILE A 742 7.85 -11.57 25.58
CA ILE A 742 8.32 -10.31 24.99
C ILE A 742 7.27 -9.85 23.99
N LYS A 743 6.76 -8.64 24.17
CA LYS A 743 5.71 -8.00 23.38
C LYS A 743 5.89 -6.48 23.44
N PHE A 744 4.91 -5.67 23.01
CA PHE A 744 4.99 -4.21 23.18
C PHE A 744 5.27 -3.84 24.65
N PRO A 745 6.18 -2.89 24.94
CA PRO A 745 6.85 -1.96 24.03
C PRO A 745 8.12 -2.46 23.34
N ASP A 746 8.62 -3.65 23.69
CA ASP A 746 9.87 -4.19 23.13
C ASP A 746 9.70 -4.59 21.65
N ASP A 747 8.52 -5.08 21.27
CA ASP A 747 8.14 -5.34 19.87
C ASP A 747 7.18 -4.25 19.35
N GLN A 748 7.61 -3.48 18.35
CA GLN A 748 6.83 -2.37 17.76
C GLN A 748 5.53 -2.82 17.06
N PHE A 749 5.42 -4.10 16.70
CA PHE A 749 4.24 -4.69 16.07
C PHE A 749 3.39 -5.48 17.07
N ASP A 750 3.76 -5.44 18.36
CA ASP A 750 3.14 -6.17 19.46
C ASP A 750 3.01 -7.68 19.21
N ARG A 751 3.99 -8.28 18.53
CA ARG A 751 4.08 -9.74 18.39
C ARG A 751 4.48 -10.38 19.71
N TYR A 752 3.85 -11.51 20.04
CA TYR A 752 4.14 -12.26 21.26
C TYR A 752 5.27 -13.25 21.02
N TRP A 753 6.41 -13.05 21.68
CA TRP A 753 7.56 -13.95 21.66
C TRP A 753 7.60 -14.72 22.97
N GLU A 754 7.17 -15.98 22.93
CA GLU A 754 7.06 -16.83 24.10
C GLU A 754 8.40 -17.49 24.47
N PRO A 755 8.73 -17.64 25.76
CA PRO A 755 9.92 -18.36 26.18
C PRO A 755 9.90 -19.83 25.71
N PHE A 756 11.07 -20.38 25.37
CA PHE A 756 11.24 -21.80 25.08
C PHE A 756 12.59 -22.32 25.61
N GLY A 757 12.56 -23.42 26.38
CA GLY A 757 13.76 -24.21 26.71
C GLY A 757 14.25 -24.18 28.16
N ASP A 758 13.35 -24.32 29.15
CA ASP A 758 13.58 -24.19 30.61
C ASP A 758 14.66 -25.11 31.27
N SER A 759 15.52 -25.83 30.53
CA SER A 759 16.39 -26.88 31.11
C SER A 759 17.82 -27.01 30.55
N ASN A 760 18.29 -26.11 29.69
CA ASN A 760 19.66 -26.13 29.13
C ASN A 760 20.49 -24.93 29.61
N PRO A 761 21.84 -24.98 29.58
CA PRO A 761 22.68 -23.88 30.05
C PRO A 761 22.37 -22.59 29.28
N THR A 762 21.73 -21.64 29.96
CA THR A 762 21.42 -20.31 29.46
C THR A 762 22.62 -19.39 29.66
N ILE A 763 23.15 -18.81 28.60
CA ILE A 763 24.13 -17.71 28.69
C ILE A 763 23.38 -16.41 28.40
N GLN A 764 23.48 -15.44 29.32
CA GLN A 764 23.03 -14.08 29.06
C GLN A 764 24.04 -13.37 28.17
N SER A 765 23.58 -12.80 27.06
CA SER A 765 24.39 -11.97 26.18
C SER A 765 24.70 -10.64 26.88
N ILE A 766 25.97 -10.22 26.85
CA ILE A 766 26.45 -8.98 27.52
C ILE A 766 26.37 -7.77 26.56
N ARG A 767 25.97 -7.96 25.29
CA ARG A 767 25.93 -6.89 24.28
C ARG A 767 24.65 -6.87 23.45
N ASN A 768 24.16 -5.66 23.18
CA ASN A 768 23.01 -5.40 22.30
C ASN A 768 23.34 -5.77 20.85
N VAL A 769 22.67 -6.81 20.34
CA VAL A 769 22.70 -7.17 18.91
C VAL A 769 21.84 -6.16 18.13
N SER A 770 22.38 -5.64 17.02
CA SER A 770 21.64 -4.70 16.17
C SER A 770 20.60 -5.44 15.35
N VAL A 771 19.32 -5.09 15.49
CA VAL A 771 18.21 -5.72 14.75
C VAL A 771 17.97 -5.14 13.35
N SER A 772 18.75 -4.13 12.95
CA SER A 772 18.60 -3.45 11.66
C SER A 772 18.91 -4.34 10.45
N GLY A 773 19.65 -5.43 10.64
CA GLY A 773 19.97 -6.41 9.60
C GLY A 773 18.85 -7.41 9.28
N PHE A 774 17.81 -7.50 10.11
CA PHE A 774 16.71 -8.44 9.92
C PHE A 774 15.53 -7.79 9.20
N TRP A 775 15.20 -8.30 8.01
CA TRP A 775 14.13 -7.75 7.17
C TRP A 775 12.72 -7.87 7.80
N ASN A 776 12.52 -8.81 8.71
CA ASN A 776 11.29 -9.03 9.49
C ASN A 776 11.39 -8.55 10.95
N LEU A 777 12.42 -7.75 11.27
CA LEU A 777 12.50 -6.86 12.43
C LEU A 777 12.10 -7.50 13.80
N PRO A 778 12.65 -8.65 14.23
CA PRO A 778 12.49 -9.14 15.60
C PRO A 778 12.99 -8.10 16.63
N PRO A 779 12.42 -8.04 17.85
CA PRO A 779 12.83 -7.11 18.88
C PRO A 779 14.24 -7.45 19.40
N SER A 780 15.05 -6.45 19.76
CA SER A 780 16.45 -6.69 20.18
C SER A 780 16.56 -7.60 21.39
N LYS A 781 15.57 -7.52 22.30
CA LYS A 781 15.49 -8.32 23.52
C LYS A 781 15.46 -9.84 23.29
N VAL A 782 15.07 -10.27 22.09
CA VAL A 782 15.11 -11.70 21.71
C VAL A 782 16.54 -12.20 21.52
N PHE A 783 17.52 -11.32 21.31
CA PHE A 783 18.93 -11.66 21.17
C PHE A 783 19.74 -11.50 22.46
N ASP A 784 19.09 -11.13 23.57
CA ASP A 784 19.73 -11.06 24.89
C ASP A 784 20.01 -12.45 25.48
N THR A 785 19.36 -13.48 24.92
CA THR A 785 19.48 -14.87 25.33
C THR A 785 19.79 -15.77 24.14
N GLU A 786 20.45 -16.88 24.43
CA GLU A 786 20.76 -17.92 23.46
C GLU A 786 20.60 -19.30 24.10
N LEU A 787 20.09 -20.25 23.32
CA LEU A 787 20.11 -21.66 23.66
C LEU A 787 21.35 -22.30 23.01
N ILE A 788 22.19 -22.96 23.81
CA ILE A 788 23.45 -23.58 23.38
C ILE A 788 23.51 -25.07 23.76
N SER A 789 24.34 -25.85 23.05
CA SER A 789 24.64 -27.25 23.41
C SER A 789 26.02 -27.43 24.03
N ASP A 790 26.34 -28.64 24.48
CA ASP A 790 27.70 -29.03 24.85
C ASP A 790 28.70 -28.78 23.70
N GLN A 791 29.96 -28.47 24.06
CA GLN A 791 31.04 -28.19 23.10
C GLN A 791 31.22 -29.33 22.08
N GLY A 792 31.17 -28.98 20.80
CA GLY A 792 31.37 -29.90 19.68
C GLY A 792 30.21 -30.89 19.41
N LYS A 793 29.14 -30.88 20.21
CA LYS A 793 27.98 -31.76 19.99
C LYS A 793 26.90 -31.07 19.16
N PRO A 794 26.15 -31.82 18.32
CA PRO A 794 24.95 -31.30 17.66
C PRO A 794 23.85 -30.96 18.68
N MET A 795 23.13 -29.87 18.43
CA MET A 795 21.91 -29.52 19.16
C MET A 795 20.70 -30.14 18.45
N LYS A 796 19.77 -30.71 19.23
CA LYS A 796 18.47 -31.19 18.75
C LYS A 796 17.36 -30.48 19.51
N LEU A 797 16.39 -29.95 18.78
CA LEU A 797 15.26 -29.20 19.30
C LEU A 797 13.98 -29.80 18.72
N HIS A 798 13.04 -30.17 19.58
CA HIS A 798 11.68 -30.49 19.16
C HIS A 798 10.87 -29.20 19.18
N TRP A 799 10.80 -28.53 18.03
CA TRP A 799 10.12 -27.24 17.90
C TRP A 799 9.48 -27.11 16.51
N PRO A 800 8.23 -26.66 16.40
CA PRO A 800 7.33 -26.20 17.48
C PRO A 800 6.93 -27.31 18.48
N PRO A 801 6.45 -26.95 19.70
CA PRO A 801 6.23 -27.91 20.81
C PRO A 801 5.14 -28.96 20.57
N GLY A 802 4.24 -28.75 19.60
CA GLY A 802 3.16 -29.67 19.25
C GLY A 802 3.34 -30.32 17.88
N PRO A 803 2.67 -31.45 17.62
CA PRO A 803 2.65 -32.07 16.30
C PRO A 803 1.91 -31.19 15.28
N LEU A 804 2.44 -31.13 14.06
CA LEU A 804 1.89 -30.32 12.98
C LEU A 804 1.02 -31.15 12.02
N PRO A 805 -0.08 -30.58 11.49
CA PRO A 805 -0.78 -31.21 10.37
C PRO A 805 0.14 -31.29 9.13
N ASN A 806 -0.21 -32.17 8.19
CA ASN A 806 0.53 -32.24 6.93
C ASN A 806 0.19 -31.02 6.06
N SER A 807 1.09 -30.05 6.02
CA SER A 807 0.93 -28.78 5.30
C SER A 807 2.28 -28.20 4.86
N SER A 808 2.25 -27.04 4.22
CA SER A 808 3.42 -26.23 3.91
C SER A 808 3.53 -25.08 4.90
N TYR A 809 4.72 -24.87 5.44
CA TYR A 809 4.98 -23.92 6.50
C TYR A 809 6.00 -22.86 6.07
N TYR A 810 5.77 -21.65 6.53
CA TYR A 810 6.81 -20.66 6.63
C TYR A 810 7.60 -20.91 7.92
N ILE A 811 8.93 -20.95 7.83
CA ILE A 811 9.82 -21.16 8.98
C ILE A 811 10.90 -20.07 8.92
N ALA A 812 11.16 -19.38 10.02
CA ALA A 812 12.30 -18.49 10.18
C ALA A 812 13.04 -18.81 11.48
N LEU A 813 14.36 -18.95 11.42
CA LEU A 813 15.23 -19.25 12.55
C LEU A 813 16.29 -18.14 12.67
N TYR A 814 16.50 -17.65 13.89
CA TYR A 814 17.30 -16.47 14.17
C TYR A 814 18.53 -16.80 15.00
N PHE A 815 19.67 -16.26 14.58
CA PHE A 815 20.97 -16.54 15.16
C PHE A 815 21.76 -15.24 15.29
N ALA A 816 22.45 -15.04 16.40
CA ALA A 816 23.42 -13.97 16.63
C ALA A 816 24.47 -14.48 17.63
N ASP A 817 25.74 -14.23 17.33
CA ASP A 817 26.85 -14.61 18.21
C ASP A 817 27.31 -13.40 19.02
N ASN A 818 27.51 -13.56 20.33
CA ASN A 818 27.95 -12.50 21.23
C ASN A 818 29.49 -12.36 21.31
N ARG A 819 30.26 -13.23 20.64
CA ARG A 819 31.73 -13.28 20.74
C ARG A 819 32.42 -12.46 19.66
N ASP A 820 33.57 -11.88 20.04
CA ASP A 820 34.39 -11.06 19.15
C ASP A 820 35.12 -11.93 18.13
N THR A 821 34.71 -11.83 16.86
CA THR A 821 35.28 -12.58 15.72
C THR A 821 36.76 -12.22 15.47
N SER A 822 37.28 -11.17 16.13
CA SER A 822 38.70 -10.79 16.12
C SER A 822 39.65 -11.83 16.75
N THR A 823 39.12 -12.83 17.45
CA THR A 823 39.90 -13.92 18.08
C THR A 823 40.14 -15.14 17.17
N GLY A 824 39.60 -15.16 15.94
CA GLY A 824 39.84 -16.22 14.95
C GLY A 824 38.90 -17.44 15.02
N ASN A 825 38.02 -17.52 16.02
CA ASN A 825 37.09 -18.64 16.18
C ASN A 825 35.72 -18.34 15.54
N SER A 826 35.43 -18.95 14.39
CA SER A 826 34.15 -18.81 13.68
C SER A 826 33.15 -19.92 14.07
N ARG A 827 31.88 -19.54 14.32
CA ARG A 827 30.79 -20.48 14.56
C ARG A 827 30.11 -20.82 13.24
N VAL A 828 30.41 -22.00 12.71
CA VAL A 828 29.85 -22.47 11.46
C VAL A 828 29.05 -23.75 11.72
N LEU A 829 27.78 -23.76 11.33
CA LEU A 829 26.87 -24.88 11.56
C LEU A 829 25.99 -25.21 10.34
N ASN A 830 25.57 -26.47 10.26
CA ASN A 830 24.54 -26.95 9.35
C ASN A 830 23.22 -27.10 10.09
N ILE A 831 22.12 -26.81 9.42
CA ILE A 831 20.75 -26.89 9.96
C ILE A 831 20.01 -27.94 9.15
N SER A 832 19.40 -28.90 9.84
CA SER A 832 18.47 -29.84 9.23
C SER A 832 17.15 -29.86 9.98
N ILE A 833 16.03 -29.97 9.26
CA ILE A 833 14.69 -30.11 9.82
C ILE A 833 14.16 -31.48 9.40
N ASN A 834 13.77 -32.31 10.37
CA ASN A 834 13.36 -33.71 10.17
C ASN A 834 14.37 -34.54 9.35
N GLY A 835 15.67 -34.29 9.57
CA GLY A 835 16.76 -34.95 8.86
C GLY A 835 17.02 -34.45 7.43
N ILE A 836 16.20 -33.52 6.92
CA ILE A 836 16.39 -32.88 5.61
C ILE A 836 17.24 -31.62 5.81
N GLU A 837 18.27 -31.43 4.98
CA GLU A 837 19.13 -30.25 5.01
C GLU A 837 18.31 -28.98 4.73
N PHE A 838 18.30 -28.06 5.70
CA PHE A 838 17.60 -26.78 5.62
C PHE A 838 18.56 -25.64 5.27
N TYR A 839 19.78 -25.65 5.82
CA TYR A 839 20.81 -24.69 5.51
C TYR A 839 22.21 -25.28 5.75
N ARG A 840 23.17 -24.97 4.87
CA ARG A 840 24.54 -25.48 4.95
C ARG A 840 25.54 -24.34 5.20
N ASN A 841 26.52 -24.60 6.06
CA ASN A 841 27.63 -23.70 6.38
C ASN A 841 27.17 -22.30 6.84
N LEU A 842 26.17 -22.23 7.73
CA LEU A 842 25.74 -20.98 8.32
C LEU A 842 26.86 -20.42 9.20
N ASN A 843 27.41 -19.28 8.79
CA ASN A 843 28.35 -18.51 9.60
C ASN A 843 27.59 -17.55 10.50
N VAL A 844 27.57 -17.80 11.81
CA VAL A 844 26.87 -16.96 12.78
C VAL A 844 27.77 -15.79 13.19
N THR A 845 27.27 -14.57 13.02
CA THR A 845 28.03 -13.34 13.29
C THR A 845 27.32 -12.47 14.33
N GLN A 846 28.03 -11.45 14.84
CA GLN A 846 27.47 -10.44 15.75
C GLN A 846 26.36 -9.58 15.12
N ALA A 847 26.32 -9.47 13.79
CA ALA A 847 25.29 -8.71 13.09
C ALA A 847 23.93 -9.44 13.09
N GLY A 848 23.92 -10.72 13.49
CA GLY A 848 22.76 -11.57 13.40
C GLY A 848 22.49 -12.07 11.98
N VAL A 849 21.83 -13.22 11.87
CA VAL A 849 21.41 -13.83 10.60
C VAL A 849 20.10 -14.56 10.79
N VAL A 850 19.22 -14.45 9.80
CA VAL A 850 17.98 -15.23 9.71
C VAL A 850 18.07 -16.17 8.52
N VAL A 851 17.73 -17.43 8.74
CA VAL A 851 17.49 -18.40 7.68
C VAL A 851 16.01 -18.74 7.68
N PHE A 852 15.40 -18.79 6.49
CA PHE A 852 13.98 -19.01 6.38
C PHE A 852 13.62 -19.82 5.14
N ALA A 853 12.46 -20.46 5.19
CA ALA A 853 11.80 -21.09 4.06
C ALA A 853 10.33 -20.65 4.06
N THR A 854 9.77 -20.46 2.87
CA THR A 854 8.38 -19.98 2.75
C THR A 854 7.38 -21.11 2.55
N HIS A 855 7.81 -22.27 2.03
CA HIS A 855 6.96 -23.42 1.70
C HIS A 855 7.65 -24.74 2.11
N TRP A 856 7.98 -24.88 3.39
CA TRP A 856 8.63 -26.09 3.91
C TRP A 856 7.58 -27.12 4.33
N PRO A 857 7.59 -28.35 3.77
CA PRO A 857 6.61 -29.37 4.14
C PRO A 857 6.92 -29.91 5.54
N LEU A 858 5.94 -29.88 6.44
CA LEU A 858 6.04 -30.52 7.76
C LEU A 858 4.78 -31.35 8.03
N SER A 859 4.96 -32.36 8.89
CA SER A 859 3.89 -33.19 9.43
C SER A 859 4.38 -33.89 10.69
N GLY A 860 3.53 -34.03 11.70
CA GLY A 860 3.90 -34.65 12.97
C GLY A 860 4.87 -33.79 13.79
N LEU A 861 5.67 -34.45 14.64
CA LEU A 861 6.68 -33.76 15.44
C LEU A 861 7.84 -33.28 14.57
N THR A 862 8.30 -32.05 14.82
CA THR A 862 9.41 -31.44 14.07
C THR A 862 10.68 -31.46 14.90
N GLU A 863 11.73 -32.11 14.40
CA GLU A 863 13.09 -32.06 14.95
C GLU A 863 13.93 -31.07 14.13
N ILE A 864 14.39 -29.98 14.76
CA ILE A 864 15.44 -29.11 14.25
C ILE A 864 16.76 -29.57 14.83
N LYS A 865 17.73 -29.86 13.97
CA LYS A 865 19.07 -30.27 14.37
C LYS A 865 20.11 -29.30 13.83
N LEU A 866 20.90 -28.72 14.74
CA LEU A 866 22.03 -27.84 14.44
C LEU A 866 23.33 -28.63 14.64
N THR A 867 24.12 -28.78 13.58
CA THR A 867 25.35 -29.59 13.60
C THR A 867 26.55 -28.71 13.32
N PRO A 868 27.51 -28.55 14.26
CA PRO A 868 28.73 -27.79 14.00
C PRO A 868 29.54 -28.43 12.87
N VAL A 869 30.12 -27.59 12.01
CA VAL A 869 30.96 -28.04 10.89
C VAL A 869 32.35 -28.46 11.40
N ILE A 870 32.99 -29.42 10.72
CA ILE A 870 34.35 -29.89 11.04
C ILE A 870 35.30 -28.70 11.05
N GLY A 871 35.98 -28.47 12.19
CA GLY A 871 36.86 -27.32 12.40
C GLY A 871 36.22 -26.11 13.10
N SER A 872 34.93 -26.18 13.47
CA SER A 872 34.32 -25.19 14.36
C SER A 872 34.48 -25.62 15.83
N ASP A 873 35.23 -24.84 16.62
CA ASP A 873 35.58 -25.19 18.00
C ASP A 873 34.49 -24.84 19.03
N VAL A 874 33.28 -24.51 18.57
CA VAL A 874 32.27 -23.84 19.41
C VAL A 874 30.85 -24.40 19.20
N SER A 875 30.13 -24.64 20.31
CA SER A 875 28.78 -25.24 20.36
C SER A 875 27.70 -24.49 19.58
N PRO A 876 26.90 -25.11 18.71
CA PRO A 876 25.80 -24.41 18.02
C PRO A 876 24.89 -23.63 18.98
N LEU A 877 24.34 -22.52 18.50
CA LEU A 877 23.42 -21.65 19.23
C LEU A 877 22.15 -21.40 18.41
N ILE A 878 21.07 -20.95 19.04
CA ILE A 878 19.90 -20.34 18.41
C ILE A 878 19.27 -19.33 19.38
N ASN A 879 18.76 -18.21 18.87
CA ASN A 879 18.16 -17.15 19.68
C ASN A 879 16.63 -17.15 19.57
N ALA A 880 16.08 -17.34 18.37
CA ALA A 880 14.62 -17.29 18.19
C ALA A 880 14.14 -18.13 17.01
N GLY A 881 12.83 -18.33 16.94
CA GLY A 881 12.17 -18.98 15.82
C GLY A 881 10.73 -18.53 15.63
N GLU A 882 10.28 -18.50 14.37
CA GLU A 882 8.87 -18.36 13.98
C GLU A 882 8.46 -19.48 13.01
N VAL A 883 7.29 -20.08 13.24
CA VAL A 883 6.62 -20.98 12.28
C VAL A 883 5.21 -20.47 12.04
N PHE A 884 4.84 -20.40 10.76
CA PHE A 884 3.46 -20.17 10.33
C PHE A 884 2.99 -21.27 9.39
N ASP A 885 1.73 -21.66 9.51
CA ASP A 885 1.05 -22.46 8.49
C ASP A 885 0.60 -21.54 7.34
N LEU A 886 0.71 -22.02 6.10
CA LEU A 886 0.28 -21.29 4.92
C LEU A 886 -1.21 -21.51 4.67
N LEU A 887 -2.02 -20.50 4.98
CA LEU A 887 -3.46 -20.53 4.72
C LEU A 887 -3.75 -20.19 3.26
N LEU A 888 -4.32 -21.12 2.50
CA LEU A 888 -4.79 -20.81 1.15
C LEU A 888 -6.02 -19.88 1.22
N LEU A 889 -5.96 -18.71 0.58
CA LEU A 889 -7.06 -17.74 0.61
C LEU A 889 -8.31 -18.29 -0.10
N GLY A 890 -9.47 -18.14 0.54
CA GLY A 890 -10.76 -18.72 0.12
C GLY A 890 -11.43 -18.05 -1.09
N GLY A 891 -10.79 -17.04 -1.68
CA GLY A 891 -11.39 -16.17 -2.71
C GLY A 891 -12.27 -15.08 -2.11
N ARG A 892 -13.03 -14.37 -2.96
CA ARG A 892 -13.97 -13.32 -2.55
C ARG A 892 -15.23 -13.35 -3.41
N THR A 893 -16.37 -13.01 -2.82
CA THR A 893 -17.57 -12.72 -3.61
C THR A 893 -17.31 -11.48 -4.46
N VAL A 894 -17.82 -11.49 -5.70
CA VAL A 894 -17.68 -10.34 -6.59
C VAL A 894 -18.21 -9.08 -5.93
N THR A 895 -17.38 -8.03 -5.88
CA THR A 895 -17.65 -6.77 -5.16
C THR A 895 -18.99 -6.15 -5.51
N ARG A 896 -19.43 -6.24 -6.77
CA ARG A 896 -20.75 -5.74 -7.18
C ARG A 896 -21.89 -6.41 -6.44
N ASP A 897 -21.80 -7.73 -6.23
CA ASP A 897 -22.84 -8.49 -5.54
C ASP A 897 -22.81 -8.18 -4.03
N VAL A 898 -21.62 -8.06 -3.44
CA VAL A 898 -21.45 -7.62 -2.05
C VAL A 898 -22.10 -6.26 -1.81
N VAL A 899 -21.76 -5.25 -2.63
CA VAL A 899 -22.33 -3.89 -2.53
C VAL A 899 -23.85 -3.90 -2.74
N ALA A 900 -24.37 -4.73 -3.64
CA ALA A 900 -25.80 -4.83 -3.87
C ALA A 900 -26.53 -5.43 -2.66
N LEU A 901 -25.97 -6.47 -2.04
CA LEU A 901 -26.52 -7.07 -0.81
C LEU A 901 -26.36 -6.16 0.40
N GLU A 902 -25.29 -5.39 0.54
CA GLU A 902 -25.17 -4.36 1.59
C GLU A 902 -26.25 -3.28 1.45
N LYS A 903 -26.52 -2.83 0.22
CA LYS A 903 -27.62 -1.88 -0.04
C LYS A 903 -29.01 -2.48 0.17
N MET A 904 -29.14 -3.80 0.08
CA MET A 904 -30.36 -4.53 0.44
C MET A 904 -30.48 -4.68 1.96
N LYS A 905 -29.41 -5.05 2.65
CA LYS A 905 -29.33 -5.10 4.12
C LYS A 905 -29.81 -3.78 4.73
N ASN A 906 -29.31 -2.66 4.21
CA ASN A 906 -29.64 -1.32 4.73
C ASN A 906 -31.07 -0.86 4.40
N SER A 907 -31.80 -1.53 3.50
CA SER A 907 -33.22 -1.21 3.22
C SER A 907 -34.19 -2.04 4.05
N LEU A 908 -33.70 -3.07 4.74
CA LEU A 908 -34.46 -3.89 5.67
C LEU A 908 -34.37 -3.29 7.07
N GLU A 909 -35.47 -3.31 7.81
CA GLU A 909 -35.50 -2.85 9.20
C GLU A 909 -34.93 -3.91 10.16
N ASN A 910 -35.09 -5.19 9.82
CA ASN A 910 -34.63 -6.33 10.59
C ASN A 910 -33.95 -7.39 9.68
N PRO A 911 -32.80 -7.06 9.04
CA PRO A 911 -32.07 -8.02 8.23
C PRO A 911 -31.58 -9.22 9.07
N PRO A 912 -31.35 -10.41 8.47
CA PRO A 912 -30.81 -11.55 9.20
C PRO A 912 -29.48 -11.22 9.90
N LEU A 913 -29.31 -11.73 11.12
CA LEU A 913 -28.22 -11.34 12.03
C LEU A 913 -26.82 -11.68 11.49
N ASP A 914 -26.72 -12.69 10.62
CA ASP A 914 -25.47 -13.16 10.02
C ASP A 914 -25.10 -12.41 8.73
N TRP A 915 -25.89 -11.40 8.30
CA TRP A 915 -25.60 -10.55 7.15
C TRP A 915 -24.47 -9.56 7.43
N ASN A 916 -23.27 -10.04 7.75
CA ASN A 916 -22.05 -9.25 7.88
C ASN A 916 -20.83 -10.01 7.30
N GLY A 917 -19.84 -9.29 6.78
CA GLY A 917 -18.67 -9.90 6.09
C GLY A 917 -18.94 -10.32 4.64
N ASP A 918 -18.22 -11.34 4.13
CA ASP A 918 -18.44 -11.85 2.77
C ASP A 918 -19.75 -12.66 2.69
N PRO A 919 -20.66 -12.41 1.74
CA PRO A 919 -21.98 -13.07 1.71
C PRO A 919 -21.95 -14.55 1.29
N CYS A 920 -20.92 -15.00 0.60
CA CYS A 920 -20.84 -16.37 0.08
C CYS A 920 -19.76 -17.23 0.72
N LEU A 921 -18.70 -16.62 1.28
CA LEU A 921 -17.48 -17.33 1.63
C LEU A 921 -17.18 -17.33 3.14
N PRO A 922 -16.67 -18.44 3.69
CA PRO A 922 -16.53 -19.75 3.05
C PRO A 922 -17.90 -20.35 2.69
N ARG A 923 -17.94 -21.22 1.69
CA ARG A 923 -19.19 -21.70 1.07
C ARG A 923 -20.19 -22.30 2.07
N GLN A 924 -19.70 -23.00 3.10
CA GLN A 924 -20.54 -23.59 4.14
C GLN A 924 -21.13 -22.57 5.15
N TYR A 925 -20.75 -21.30 5.04
CA TYR A 925 -21.12 -20.19 5.91
C TYR A 925 -21.64 -19.00 5.09
N SER A 926 -22.31 -19.25 3.97
CA SER A 926 -23.01 -18.19 3.24
C SER A 926 -24.06 -17.55 4.16
N TRP A 927 -24.36 -16.28 3.91
CA TRP A 927 -25.40 -15.57 4.66
C TRP A 927 -26.75 -16.31 4.58
N THR A 928 -27.54 -16.20 5.64
CA THR A 928 -28.88 -16.78 5.71
C THR A 928 -29.69 -16.36 4.48
N GLY A 929 -30.21 -17.37 3.78
CA GLY A 929 -30.99 -17.21 2.56
C GLY A 929 -30.20 -16.93 1.28
N VAL A 930 -28.88 -16.74 1.35
CA VAL A 930 -28.04 -16.47 0.17
C VAL A 930 -27.45 -17.78 -0.38
N THR A 931 -27.72 -18.06 -1.65
CA THR A 931 -27.08 -19.16 -2.39
C THR A 931 -26.12 -18.59 -3.42
N CYS A 932 -24.93 -19.19 -3.54
CA CYS A 932 -23.86 -18.70 -4.40
C CYS A 932 -23.37 -19.74 -5.42
N SER A 933 -22.81 -19.25 -6.52
CA SER A 933 -22.25 -20.08 -7.59
C SER A 933 -20.96 -20.77 -7.17
N GLU A 934 -20.66 -21.90 -7.82
CA GLU A 934 -19.34 -22.56 -7.70
C GLU A 934 -18.28 -21.92 -8.61
N GLY A 935 -17.00 -22.25 -8.36
CA GLY A 935 -15.86 -21.85 -9.19
C GLY A 935 -15.05 -20.67 -8.63
N THR A 936 -14.16 -20.11 -9.45
CA THR A 936 -13.24 -19.03 -9.02
C THR A 936 -13.88 -17.65 -8.97
N ARG A 937 -15.02 -17.46 -9.64
CA ARG A 937 -15.78 -16.21 -9.67
C ARG A 937 -17.13 -16.39 -8.99
N ILE A 938 -17.14 -16.24 -7.68
CA ILE A 938 -18.31 -16.45 -6.83
C ILE A 938 -19.33 -15.31 -7.01
N ARG A 939 -20.57 -15.67 -7.36
CA ARG A 939 -21.71 -14.78 -7.59
C ARG A 939 -22.90 -15.23 -6.78
N VAL A 940 -23.78 -14.31 -6.41
CA VAL A 940 -25.06 -14.63 -5.77
C VAL A 940 -26.05 -15.10 -6.84
N VAL A 941 -26.63 -16.28 -6.65
CA VAL A 941 -27.53 -16.94 -7.63
C VAL A 941 -28.96 -17.13 -7.12
N ALA A 942 -29.18 -17.21 -5.81
CA ALA A 942 -30.54 -17.22 -5.27
C ALA A 942 -30.62 -16.50 -3.92
N LEU A 943 -31.79 -15.93 -3.65
CA LEU A 943 -32.19 -15.37 -2.36
C LEU A 943 -33.45 -16.08 -1.89
N ASN A 944 -33.38 -16.79 -0.78
CA ASN A 944 -34.53 -17.38 -0.09
C ASN A 944 -34.64 -16.78 1.32
N LEU A 945 -35.51 -15.77 1.44
CA LEU A 945 -35.77 -15.06 2.68
C LEU A 945 -37.26 -15.14 3.05
N SER A 946 -37.94 -16.18 2.59
CA SER A 946 -39.37 -16.37 2.83
C SER A 946 -39.61 -16.71 4.31
N SER A 947 -40.70 -16.21 4.89
CA SER A 947 -41.09 -16.51 6.29
C SER A 947 -40.05 -16.14 7.35
N LEU A 948 -39.27 -15.08 7.12
CA LEU A 948 -38.28 -14.58 8.08
C LEU A 948 -38.79 -13.38 8.90
N GLY A 949 -40.04 -12.95 8.69
CA GLY A 949 -40.64 -11.80 9.36
C GLY A 949 -39.99 -10.47 8.97
N LEU A 950 -39.46 -10.36 7.75
CA LEU A 950 -38.74 -9.17 7.28
C LEU A 950 -39.66 -7.96 7.13
N GLN A 951 -39.14 -6.79 7.51
CA GLN A 951 -39.75 -5.45 7.45
C GLN A 951 -38.85 -4.49 6.66
N GLY A 952 -39.39 -3.35 6.27
CA GLY A 952 -38.73 -2.35 5.43
C GLY A 952 -39.12 -2.47 3.97
N SER A 953 -38.18 -2.24 3.05
CA SER A 953 -38.46 -2.21 1.59
C SER A 953 -37.41 -2.95 0.77
N LEU A 954 -37.77 -3.32 -0.46
CA LEU A 954 -36.85 -4.00 -1.39
C LEU A 954 -35.97 -3.00 -2.15
N SER A 955 -34.67 -2.98 -1.85
CA SER A 955 -33.70 -2.09 -2.50
C SER A 955 -33.64 -2.30 -4.03
N PRO A 956 -33.71 -1.24 -4.85
CA PRO A 956 -33.53 -1.34 -6.31
C PRO A 956 -32.16 -1.91 -6.72
N ASN A 957 -31.17 -1.90 -5.81
CA ASN A 957 -29.86 -2.50 -6.08
C ASN A 957 -29.91 -4.02 -6.23
N ILE A 958 -30.99 -4.70 -5.84
CA ILE A 958 -31.18 -6.13 -6.12
C ILE A 958 -31.08 -6.43 -7.63
N ALA A 959 -31.46 -5.48 -8.50
CA ALA A 959 -31.31 -5.59 -9.95
C ALA A 959 -29.84 -5.66 -10.43
N LYS A 960 -28.87 -5.30 -9.59
CA LYS A 960 -27.43 -5.43 -9.89
C LYS A 960 -26.90 -6.85 -9.68
N LEU A 961 -27.65 -7.73 -9.01
CA LEU A 961 -27.31 -9.14 -8.81
C LEU A 961 -27.63 -9.95 -10.07
N THR A 962 -26.98 -9.63 -11.19
CA THR A 962 -27.34 -10.15 -12.53
C THR A 962 -27.16 -11.66 -12.72
N ALA A 963 -26.68 -12.38 -11.70
CA ALA A 963 -26.57 -13.83 -11.72
C ALA A 963 -27.77 -14.52 -11.04
N LEU A 964 -28.68 -13.77 -10.40
CA LEU A 964 -29.86 -14.31 -9.75
C LEU A 964 -30.74 -15.08 -10.72
N THR A 965 -31.11 -16.28 -10.28
CA THR A 965 -32.12 -17.14 -10.88
C THR A 965 -33.39 -17.17 -10.05
N ASP A 966 -33.27 -17.08 -8.72
CA ASP A 966 -34.42 -17.28 -7.83
C ASP A 966 -34.45 -16.20 -6.74
N ILE A 967 -35.59 -15.53 -6.58
CA ILE A 967 -35.84 -14.55 -5.52
C ILE A 967 -37.14 -14.97 -4.83
N TRP A 968 -37.03 -15.39 -3.57
CA TRP A 968 -38.17 -15.80 -2.74
C TRP A 968 -38.19 -14.98 -1.46
N LEU A 969 -39.17 -14.09 -1.36
CA LEU A 969 -39.39 -13.17 -0.24
C LEU A 969 -40.82 -13.32 0.33
N GLY A 970 -41.50 -14.42 0.02
CA GLY A 970 -42.90 -14.63 0.38
C GLY A 970 -43.13 -14.73 1.90
N ASN A 971 -44.34 -14.41 2.35
CA ASN A 971 -44.75 -14.48 3.76
C ASN A 971 -43.85 -13.63 4.66
N ASN A 972 -43.79 -12.32 4.38
CA ASN A 972 -43.08 -11.31 5.18
C ASN A 972 -43.96 -10.05 5.30
N THR A 973 -43.39 -8.96 5.80
CA THR A 973 -44.07 -7.66 5.98
C THR A 973 -43.36 -6.56 5.20
N LEU A 974 -42.80 -6.89 4.04
CA LEU A 974 -42.09 -5.94 3.18
C LEU A 974 -43.07 -4.96 2.54
N THR A 975 -42.64 -3.69 2.46
CA THR A 975 -43.44 -2.56 1.98
C THR A 975 -42.79 -1.87 0.77
N GLY A 976 -43.47 -0.86 0.23
CA GLY A 976 -43.00 -0.07 -0.90
C GLY A 976 -43.30 -0.72 -2.25
N SER A 977 -42.78 -0.13 -3.32
CA SER A 977 -42.98 -0.65 -4.68
C SER A 977 -41.97 -1.74 -5.04
N ILE A 978 -42.39 -2.64 -5.93
CA ILE A 978 -41.49 -3.63 -6.54
C ILE A 978 -40.53 -2.88 -7.49
N PRO A 979 -39.21 -2.90 -7.26
CA PRO A 979 -38.26 -2.19 -8.11
C PRO A 979 -38.18 -2.81 -9.51
N ASP A 980 -37.66 -2.06 -10.50
CA ASP A 980 -37.45 -2.61 -11.83
C ASP A 980 -36.37 -3.71 -11.83
N LEU A 981 -36.80 -4.95 -12.09
CA LEU A 981 -35.94 -6.14 -12.16
C LEU A 981 -35.57 -6.53 -13.60
N SER A 982 -35.86 -5.70 -14.59
CA SER A 982 -35.64 -5.96 -16.02
C SER A 982 -34.21 -6.39 -16.39
N GLN A 983 -33.23 -6.00 -15.56
CA GLN A 983 -31.81 -6.34 -15.72
C GLN A 983 -31.45 -7.78 -15.32
N LEU A 984 -32.33 -8.45 -14.56
CA LEU A 984 -32.10 -9.82 -14.09
C LEU A 984 -32.48 -10.85 -15.17
N LYS A 985 -31.73 -10.84 -16.29
CA LYS A 985 -31.98 -11.68 -17.47
C LYS A 985 -31.89 -13.21 -17.24
N ARG A 986 -31.51 -13.64 -16.03
CA ARG A 986 -31.46 -15.05 -15.63
C ARG A 986 -32.55 -15.44 -14.63
N LEU A 987 -33.35 -14.48 -14.17
CA LEU A 987 -34.39 -14.69 -13.17
C LEU A 987 -35.46 -15.63 -13.72
N LYS A 988 -35.71 -16.72 -13.00
CA LYS A 988 -36.66 -17.78 -13.32
C LYS A 988 -37.87 -17.71 -12.40
N THR A 989 -37.66 -17.52 -11.11
CA THR A 989 -38.74 -17.48 -10.12
C THR A 989 -38.66 -16.21 -9.30
N LEU A 990 -39.76 -15.48 -9.22
CA LEU A 990 -39.94 -14.31 -8.36
C LEU A 990 -41.18 -14.52 -7.49
N HIS A 991 -40.96 -14.80 -6.21
CA HIS A 991 -42.00 -15.03 -5.22
C HIS A 991 -41.97 -13.89 -4.21
N LEU A 992 -43.02 -13.09 -4.19
CA LEU A 992 -43.22 -11.88 -3.37
C LEU A 992 -44.60 -11.92 -2.66
N GLU A 993 -45.26 -13.07 -2.66
CA GLU A 993 -46.58 -13.26 -2.08
C GLU A 993 -46.64 -12.99 -0.58
N ASP A 994 -47.84 -12.72 -0.06
CA ASP A 994 -48.09 -12.57 1.38
C ASP A 994 -47.16 -11.52 2.00
N ASN A 995 -47.22 -10.30 1.47
CA ASN A 995 -46.45 -9.12 1.89
C ASN A 995 -47.34 -7.86 1.85
N VAL A 996 -46.75 -6.67 1.95
CA VAL A 996 -47.45 -5.37 1.90
C VAL A 996 -46.92 -4.48 0.77
N PHE A 997 -46.43 -5.07 -0.33
CA PHE A 997 -45.96 -4.32 -1.49
C PHE A 997 -47.09 -3.52 -2.11
N SER A 998 -46.80 -2.31 -2.59
CA SER A 998 -47.77 -1.37 -3.16
C SER A 998 -47.32 -0.78 -4.50
N GLY A 999 -48.20 -0.02 -5.16
CA GLY A 999 -47.94 0.55 -6.49
C GLY A 999 -48.21 -0.44 -7.63
N GLU A 1000 -47.78 -0.08 -8.84
CA GLU A 1000 -48.07 -0.84 -10.07
C GLU A 1000 -47.01 -1.91 -10.37
N VAL A 1001 -47.44 -2.99 -11.04
CA VAL A 1001 -46.52 -4.01 -11.56
C VAL A 1001 -45.90 -3.52 -12.85
N SER A 1002 -44.57 -3.38 -12.90
CA SER A 1002 -43.89 -2.89 -14.09
C SER A 1002 -44.05 -3.84 -15.30
N PRO A 1003 -44.40 -3.33 -16.50
CA PRO A 1003 -44.44 -4.12 -17.73
C PRO A 1003 -43.09 -4.75 -18.11
N SER A 1004 -41.98 -4.16 -17.65
CA SER A 1004 -40.60 -4.60 -17.92
C SER A 1004 -40.28 -5.98 -17.35
N LEU A 1005 -41.05 -6.49 -16.38
CA LEU A 1005 -40.94 -7.87 -15.91
C LEU A 1005 -41.28 -8.89 -17.01
N GLY A 1006 -42.13 -8.50 -17.96
CA GLY A 1006 -42.45 -9.30 -19.15
C GLY A 1006 -41.25 -9.53 -20.07
N ASP A 1007 -40.28 -8.61 -20.07
CA ASP A 1007 -39.07 -8.63 -20.91
C ASP A 1007 -37.98 -9.59 -20.41
N ILE A 1008 -38.24 -10.31 -19.32
CA ILE A 1008 -37.32 -11.30 -18.76
C ILE A 1008 -37.65 -12.66 -19.38
N ASP A 1009 -36.92 -13.05 -20.42
CA ASP A 1009 -37.16 -14.30 -21.18
C ASP A 1009 -37.09 -15.57 -20.33
N SER A 1010 -36.27 -15.56 -19.27
CA SER A 1010 -36.08 -16.69 -18.37
C SER A 1010 -37.19 -16.86 -17.33
N LEU A 1011 -38.06 -15.87 -17.13
CA LEU A 1011 -39.07 -15.88 -16.07
C LEU A 1011 -40.11 -16.99 -16.32
N ARG A 1012 -40.35 -17.82 -15.31
CA ARG A 1012 -41.27 -18.97 -15.33
C ARG A 1012 -42.31 -18.89 -14.24
N GLU A 1013 -41.98 -18.30 -13.09
CA GLU A 1013 -42.90 -18.15 -11.97
C GLU A 1013 -42.88 -16.71 -11.47
N LEU A 1014 -44.07 -16.12 -11.33
CA LEU A 1014 -44.28 -14.80 -10.73
C LEU A 1014 -45.45 -14.87 -9.76
N PHE A 1015 -45.13 -14.91 -8.46
CA PHE A 1015 -46.12 -14.96 -7.39
C PHE A 1015 -46.09 -13.62 -6.64
N ILE A 1016 -47.21 -12.90 -6.73
CA ILE A 1016 -47.39 -11.57 -6.12
C ILE A 1016 -48.75 -11.46 -5.42
N GLN A 1017 -49.42 -12.59 -5.17
CA GLN A 1017 -50.72 -12.63 -4.50
C GLN A 1017 -50.64 -12.08 -3.08
N ASN A 1018 -51.78 -11.63 -2.54
CA ASN A 1018 -51.93 -11.14 -1.17
C ASN A 1018 -50.93 -10.02 -0.83
N ASN A 1019 -51.05 -8.90 -1.55
CA ASN A 1019 -50.28 -7.67 -1.39
C ASN A 1019 -51.21 -6.45 -1.59
N ASN A 1020 -50.67 -5.23 -1.57
CA ASN A 1020 -51.41 -3.97 -1.76
C ASN A 1020 -51.14 -3.36 -3.16
N LEU A 1021 -50.90 -4.18 -4.19
CA LEU A 1021 -50.58 -3.70 -5.53
C LEU A 1021 -51.83 -3.15 -6.23
N THR A 1022 -51.65 -2.11 -7.04
CA THR A 1022 -52.70 -1.35 -7.74
C THR A 1022 -52.48 -1.35 -9.26
N GLY A 1023 -53.40 -0.74 -10.01
CA GLY A 1023 -53.31 -0.62 -11.47
C GLY A 1023 -53.80 -1.89 -12.20
N GLU A 1024 -53.35 -2.10 -13.44
CA GLU A 1024 -53.65 -3.30 -14.20
C GLU A 1024 -52.46 -4.26 -14.25
N VAL A 1025 -52.72 -5.57 -14.31
CA VAL A 1025 -51.67 -6.56 -14.60
C VAL A 1025 -51.19 -6.37 -16.06
N PRO A 1026 -49.91 -6.08 -16.31
CA PRO A 1026 -49.39 -5.80 -17.65
C PRO A 1026 -49.67 -6.90 -18.67
N ASN A 1027 -50.07 -6.52 -19.89
CA ASN A 1027 -50.30 -7.47 -20.98
C ASN A 1027 -49.05 -8.29 -21.32
N SER A 1028 -47.85 -7.70 -21.19
CA SER A 1028 -46.56 -8.40 -21.39
C SER A 1028 -46.38 -9.61 -20.46
N LEU A 1029 -47.04 -9.63 -19.29
CA LEU A 1029 -47.05 -10.76 -18.37
C LEU A 1029 -48.20 -11.73 -18.67
N LYS A 1030 -49.41 -11.21 -18.97
CA LYS A 1030 -50.59 -12.04 -19.28
C LYS A 1030 -50.39 -12.96 -20.48
N VAL A 1031 -49.69 -12.48 -21.52
CA VAL A 1031 -49.47 -13.23 -22.76
C VAL A 1031 -48.14 -14.00 -22.77
N LYS A 1032 -47.36 -13.96 -21.68
CA LYS A 1032 -46.05 -14.59 -21.64
C LYS A 1032 -46.18 -16.12 -21.64
N PRO A 1033 -45.63 -16.84 -22.64
CA PRO A 1033 -45.83 -18.27 -22.77
C PRO A 1033 -45.12 -19.02 -21.64
N GLY A 1034 -45.85 -19.92 -20.97
CA GLY A 1034 -45.33 -20.78 -19.91
C GLY A 1034 -45.06 -20.06 -18.58
N LEU A 1035 -45.52 -18.83 -18.39
CA LEU A 1035 -45.45 -18.12 -17.11
C LEU A 1035 -46.57 -18.60 -16.17
N ASN A 1036 -46.20 -19.11 -14.99
CA ASN A 1036 -47.12 -19.35 -13.89
C ASN A 1036 -47.26 -18.05 -13.07
N LEU A 1037 -48.37 -17.34 -13.31
CA LEU A 1037 -48.65 -16.03 -12.71
C LEU A 1037 -49.75 -16.15 -11.64
N LYS A 1038 -49.47 -15.66 -10.43
CA LYS A 1038 -50.42 -15.61 -9.30
C LYS A 1038 -50.56 -14.18 -8.78
N THR A 1039 -51.78 -13.63 -8.81
CA THR A 1039 -52.04 -12.20 -8.56
C THR A 1039 -53.22 -11.91 -7.62
N SER A 1040 -53.93 -12.94 -7.15
CA SER A 1040 -55.14 -12.79 -6.31
C SER A 1040 -54.87 -12.00 -5.02
N GLY A 1041 -55.88 -11.34 -4.44
CA GLY A 1041 -55.72 -10.63 -3.16
C GLY A 1041 -54.93 -9.32 -3.24
N ASN A 1042 -54.90 -8.68 -4.42
CA ASN A 1042 -54.40 -7.31 -4.64
C ASN A 1042 -55.55 -6.38 -5.07
N HIS A 1043 -55.28 -5.08 -5.18
CA HIS A 1043 -56.24 -4.06 -5.62
C HIS A 1043 -56.13 -3.75 -7.12
N PHE A 1044 -55.99 -4.80 -7.95
CA PHE A 1044 -55.94 -4.61 -9.40
C PHE A 1044 -57.31 -4.19 -9.96
N ILE A 1045 -57.27 -3.30 -10.96
CA ILE A 1045 -58.44 -2.92 -11.74
C ILE A 1045 -58.84 -4.14 -12.58
N VAL A 1046 -60.05 -4.64 -12.36
CA VAL A 1046 -60.62 -5.71 -13.18
C VAL A 1046 -61.15 -5.07 -14.47
N PRO A 1047 -60.76 -5.57 -15.66
CA PRO A 1047 -61.34 -5.11 -16.92
C PRO A 1047 -62.86 -5.31 -17.01
#